data_AF-A0AAD7CZK0-F1
#
_entry.id   AF-A0AAD7CZK0-F1
#
_cell.length_a   1.000
_cell.length_b   1.000
_cell.length_c   1.000
_cell.angle_alpha   90.00
_cell.angle_beta   90.00
_cell.angle_gamma   90.00
#
_symmetry.space_group_name_H-M   'P 1'
#
loop_
_entity.id
_entity.type
_entity.pdbx_description
1 polymer ?
#
loop_
_entity_poly.entity_id
_entity_poly.type
_entity_poly.pdbx_seq_one_letter_code
_entity_poly.pdbx_strand_id
1 'polypeptide(L)'
;MFHKRGLQTDLSNWHGIFLSNFLANCLITWLNSLLTPYIAKHRILPDTQVAMQQDVQTRDLMSYLAGIKCWAARQKQSVYAIKRDQMKGFNYLSPEGMYDTVRAYVSTDALIITTASFKIADPHLPNHHLKLHVAMTEATDDSFLFGTSLPSLRRNTLAMERFQFAYGWLTQWTKTVAYALQVKGTLPKSVSFDSITNQRGVDPMTITKHDVPLIKDELDFLRAKVDGPGAHYEELKSMVDAFTFPKFIGRTPITPLRKVASQCLVSRCCALLSIQPMKQSDTEDLDRKIMRKIHDELGMPFTPNMKILDLLLKYHGLEFPSLACINAGIAAVTASITGPTTLVLRINESNIVAMQGELMALTAAILFADASASIPKLYTDYLNVVRLIEDEKSAVNQGAKLRRTNTRSYYQWILVLLSEKKVEVMHVKGHTNELTIPSHMNHEADYYASAAQRMGKSVPEAPVPMFFMDEYAFYSSRDGWIESNICHLVDMMIAKNQSDDIAREHPEQMLTSIYDLHPPPDFPYTHAYSAYSATVQLYARSGQLPVAATLHKRGKIDDDGCRFGCDAVEDAHHIFVECRKYQEWRVKATEELMMKTKMKLDEKGVEEAAHEGLLAAAKSMFTHDDTIWPLKHTFYYLWHIPALDDLLPANAVDNAVSHERLLYHFATELHLKAIQLAGQIFGDYQREMAKMNVPMKTRGKK
;
A
#
# COMPACT_ATOMS: atom_id res chain seq x y z
N MET A 1 -6.13 31.02 -9.41
CA MET A 1 -4.65 30.98 -9.59
C MET A 1 -4.04 30.25 -8.42
N PHE A 2 -2.97 29.48 -8.61
CA PHE A 2 -2.19 28.91 -7.50
C PHE A 2 -0.87 29.67 -7.33
N HIS A 3 -0.51 29.98 -6.08
CA HIS A 3 0.81 30.49 -5.73
C HIS A 3 1.81 29.31 -5.66
N LYS A 4 3.02 29.50 -6.18
CA LYS A 4 4.13 28.55 -6.09
C LYS A 4 4.89 28.74 -4.75
N ARG A 5 6.22 28.83 -4.80
CA ARG A 5 7.08 29.27 -3.69
C ARG A 5 7.74 30.58 -4.11
N GLY A 6 8.04 31.46 -3.15
CA GLY A 6 8.65 32.77 -3.41
C GLY A 6 7.89 33.90 -2.75
N LEU A 7 8.22 35.14 -3.13
CA LEU A 7 7.49 36.35 -2.73
C LEU A 7 6.13 36.39 -3.45
N GLN A 8 5.05 36.56 -2.68
CA GLN A 8 3.67 36.62 -3.21
C GLN A 8 3.44 37.83 -4.12
N THR A 9 4.24 38.88 -4.01
CA THR A 9 4.20 40.10 -4.83
C THR A 9 4.77 39.91 -6.24
N ASP A 10 5.56 38.87 -6.47
CA ASP A 10 6.11 38.55 -7.78
C ASP A 10 5.11 37.68 -8.57
N LEU A 11 4.49 38.27 -9.58
CA LEU A 11 3.48 37.64 -10.43
C LEU A 11 4.02 36.42 -11.21
N SER A 12 5.33 36.26 -11.36
CA SER A 12 5.93 35.06 -11.97
C SER A 12 5.79 33.80 -11.10
N ASN A 13 5.57 33.97 -9.79
CA ASN A 13 5.31 32.88 -8.85
C ASN A 13 3.84 32.41 -8.85
N TRP A 14 2.97 33.01 -9.65
CA TRP A 14 1.57 32.63 -9.76
C TRP A 14 1.30 31.82 -11.03
N HIS A 15 0.51 30.76 -10.90
CA HIS A 15 0.02 29.96 -12.03
C HIS A 15 -1.44 30.33 -12.34
N GLY A 16 -1.66 30.82 -13.56
CA GLY A 16 -2.99 31.01 -14.12
C GLY A 16 -3.67 29.66 -14.29
N ILE A 17 -4.93 29.56 -13.83
CA ILE A 17 -5.80 28.43 -14.15
C ILE A 17 -7.01 29.03 -14.82
N PHE A 18 -7.33 28.50 -16.00
CA PHE A 18 -8.58 28.76 -16.69
C PHE A 18 -9.50 27.55 -16.45
N LEU A 19 -10.67 27.79 -15.85
CA LEU A 19 -11.70 26.79 -15.71
C LEU A 19 -12.73 27.00 -16.82
N SER A 20 -12.74 26.08 -17.78
CA SER A 20 -13.79 25.94 -18.79
C SER A 20 -15.12 25.56 -18.14
N ASN A 21 -16.23 25.89 -18.81
CA ASN A 21 -17.56 25.48 -18.35
C ASN A 21 -17.75 23.95 -18.47
N PHE A 22 -18.76 23.42 -17.77
CA PHE A 22 -19.04 21.97 -17.74
C PHE A 22 -19.26 21.38 -19.14
N LEU A 23 -20.00 22.05 -20.02
CA LEU A 23 -20.30 21.56 -21.37
C LEU A 23 -19.03 21.41 -22.22
N ALA A 24 -18.14 22.39 -22.18
CA ALA A 24 -16.84 22.33 -22.85
C ALA A 24 -15.97 21.19 -22.28
N ASN A 25 -15.95 21.00 -20.95
CA ASN A 25 -15.25 19.88 -20.34
C ASN A 25 -15.85 18.51 -20.70
N CYS A 26 -17.17 18.37 -20.80
CA CYS A 26 -17.81 17.13 -21.24
C CYS A 26 -17.42 16.76 -22.67
N LEU A 27 -17.46 17.71 -23.60
CA LEU A 27 -17.07 17.50 -24.99
C LEU A 27 -15.59 17.14 -25.13
N ILE A 28 -14.70 17.85 -24.40
CA ILE A 28 -13.26 17.55 -24.40
C ILE A 28 -12.97 16.20 -23.74
N THR A 29 -13.67 15.84 -22.66
CA THR A 29 -13.51 14.54 -21.99
C THR A 29 -13.97 13.39 -22.87
N TRP A 30 -15.08 13.55 -23.60
CA TRP A 30 -15.56 12.57 -24.58
C TRP A 30 -14.62 12.45 -25.79
N LEU A 31 -14.07 13.56 -26.30
CA LEU A 31 -13.05 13.51 -27.34
C LEU A 31 -11.79 12.78 -26.86
N ASN A 32 -11.32 13.07 -25.64
CA ASN A 32 -10.14 12.41 -25.06
C ASN A 32 -10.37 10.91 -24.82
N SER A 33 -11.56 10.47 -24.40
CA SER A 33 -11.84 9.05 -24.19
C SER A 33 -11.83 8.24 -25.49
N LEU A 34 -12.08 8.87 -26.64
CA LEU A 34 -11.93 8.28 -27.97
C LEU A 34 -10.50 8.42 -28.53
N LEU A 35 -9.86 9.56 -28.30
CA LEU A 35 -8.56 9.91 -28.89
C LEU A 35 -7.40 9.20 -28.19
N THR A 36 -7.41 9.04 -26.87
CA THR A 36 -6.32 8.38 -26.13
C THR A 36 -6.13 6.90 -26.55
N PRO A 37 -7.18 6.06 -26.65
CA PRO A 37 -7.05 4.70 -27.18
C PRO A 37 -6.58 4.66 -28.64
N TYR A 38 -7.00 5.60 -29.48
CA TYR A 38 -6.56 5.70 -30.87
C TYR A 38 -5.05 6.01 -30.95
N ILE A 39 -4.60 7.03 -30.23
CA ILE A 39 -3.19 7.43 -30.13
C ILE A 39 -2.31 6.26 -29.64
N ALA A 40 -2.76 5.54 -28.62
CA ALA A 40 -2.05 4.37 -28.09
C ALA A 40 -2.02 3.20 -29.09
N LYS A 41 -3.16 2.86 -29.72
CA LYS A 41 -3.26 1.77 -30.72
C LYS A 41 -2.32 1.99 -31.91
N HIS A 42 -2.19 3.24 -32.36
CA HIS A 42 -1.35 3.61 -33.51
C HIS A 42 0.09 3.98 -33.12
N ARG A 43 0.47 3.88 -31.83
CA ARG A 43 1.79 4.29 -31.30
C ARG A 43 2.22 5.69 -31.76
N ILE A 44 1.27 6.63 -31.74
CA ILE A 44 1.51 8.03 -32.16
C ILE A 44 2.38 8.75 -31.11
N LEU A 45 2.29 8.36 -29.83
CA LEU A 45 3.24 8.78 -28.81
C LEU A 45 4.42 7.78 -28.73
N PRO A 46 5.66 8.24 -28.48
CA PRO A 46 6.80 7.36 -28.27
C PRO A 46 6.60 6.44 -27.06
N ASP A 47 7.03 5.17 -27.14
CA ASP A 47 7.00 4.21 -26.03
C ASP A 47 7.76 4.69 -24.76
N THR A 48 8.55 5.77 -24.86
CA THR A 48 9.32 6.42 -23.79
C THR A 48 8.67 7.70 -23.22
N GLN A 49 7.45 8.05 -23.64
CA GLN A 49 6.67 9.15 -23.07
C GLN A 49 5.67 8.60 -22.05
N VAL A 50 5.73 9.07 -20.80
CA VAL A 50 4.80 8.61 -19.74
C VAL A 50 3.52 9.43 -19.69
N ALA A 51 3.61 10.75 -19.94
CA ALA A 51 2.45 11.61 -19.85
C ALA A 51 1.42 11.34 -20.96
N MET A 52 0.14 11.30 -20.59
CA MET A 52 -1.00 10.97 -21.43
C MET A 52 -1.05 9.54 -21.98
N GLN A 53 -0.06 8.69 -21.66
CA GLN A 53 -0.20 7.25 -21.85
C GLN A 53 -1.02 6.66 -20.70
N GLN A 54 -2.01 5.83 -21.04
CA GLN A 54 -2.77 5.08 -20.04
C GLN A 54 -1.82 4.12 -19.30
N ASP A 55 -1.94 4.06 -17.98
CA ASP A 55 -1.26 3.12 -17.08
C ASP A 55 0.26 2.95 -17.31
N VAL A 56 0.93 4.02 -17.74
CA VAL A 56 2.38 4.18 -17.59
C VAL A 56 2.59 5.14 -16.42
N GLN A 57 3.42 4.74 -15.47
CA GLN A 57 3.69 5.51 -14.26
C GLN A 57 5.06 6.19 -14.33
N THR A 58 5.24 7.25 -13.53
CA THR A 58 6.56 7.87 -13.31
C THR A 58 7.64 6.86 -12.93
N ARG A 59 7.26 5.80 -12.19
CA ARG A 59 8.14 4.67 -11.83
C ARG A 59 8.73 3.97 -13.05
N ASP A 60 7.97 3.80 -14.13
CA ASP A 60 8.42 3.07 -15.32
C ASP A 60 9.53 3.86 -16.01
N LEU A 61 9.38 5.19 -16.08
CA LEU A 61 10.42 6.09 -16.58
C LEU A 61 11.67 6.08 -15.71
N MET A 62 11.52 6.09 -14.39
CA MET A 62 12.66 6.06 -13.46
C MET A 62 13.40 4.72 -13.53
N SER A 63 12.65 3.61 -13.64
CA SER A 63 13.19 2.27 -13.86
C SER A 63 13.91 2.16 -15.20
N TYR A 64 13.38 2.82 -16.24
CA TYR A 64 13.99 2.89 -17.56
C TYR A 64 15.30 3.71 -17.57
N LEU A 65 15.31 4.88 -16.94
CA LEU A 65 16.52 5.70 -16.76
C LEU A 65 17.59 4.95 -15.94
N ALA A 66 17.20 4.22 -14.91
CA ALA A 66 18.08 3.31 -14.16
C ALA A 66 18.64 2.20 -15.05
N GLY A 67 17.80 1.62 -15.92
CA GLY A 67 18.20 0.68 -16.96
C GLY A 67 19.26 1.23 -17.91
N ILE A 68 19.10 2.48 -18.40
CA ILE A 68 20.10 3.17 -19.24
C ILE A 68 21.42 3.34 -18.48
N LYS A 69 21.38 3.80 -17.22
CA LYS A 69 22.55 4.01 -16.37
C LYS A 69 23.30 2.69 -16.09
N CYS A 70 22.55 1.63 -15.77
CA CYS A 70 23.07 0.27 -15.57
C CYS A 70 23.69 -0.30 -16.87
N TRP A 71 23.02 -0.14 -18.00
CA TRP A 71 23.51 -0.57 -19.32
C TRP A 71 24.81 0.13 -19.69
N ALA A 72 24.86 1.47 -19.55
CA ALA A 72 26.06 2.25 -19.84
C ALA A 72 27.26 1.77 -19.01
N ALA A 73 27.05 1.52 -17.71
CA ALA A 73 28.07 1.00 -16.80
C ALA A 73 28.55 -0.41 -17.19
N ARG A 74 27.62 -1.34 -17.45
CA ARG A 74 27.94 -2.72 -17.88
C ARG A 74 28.70 -2.75 -19.21
N GLN A 75 28.30 -1.93 -20.18
CA GLN A 75 28.93 -1.86 -21.51
C GLN A 75 30.18 -0.97 -21.54
N LYS A 76 30.50 -0.26 -20.46
CA LYS A 76 31.57 0.75 -20.38
C LYS A 76 31.47 1.82 -21.48
N GLN A 77 30.24 2.15 -21.87
CA GLN A 77 29.91 3.02 -22.99
C GLN A 77 29.55 4.41 -22.47
N SER A 78 30.23 5.44 -22.96
CA SER A 78 29.86 6.83 -22.69
C SER A 78 28.46 7.13 -23.22
N VAL A 79 27.61 7.68 -22.36
CA VAL A 79 26.27 8.19 -22.73
C VAL A 79 26.15 9.62 -22.22
N TYR A 80 25.70 10.53 -23.07
CA TYR A 80 25.41 11.91 -22.73
C TYR A 80 23.90 12.14 -22.83
N ALA A 81 23.35 12.92 -21.91
CA ALA A 81 21.95 13.31 -21.91
C ALA A 81 21.80 14.82 -21.67
N ILE A 82 20.71 15.42 -22.14
CA ILE A 82 20.31 16.78 -21.76
C ILE A 82 18.86 16.76 -21.30
N LYS A 83 18.63 17.20 -20.06
CA LYS A 83 17.31 17.46 -19.50
C LYS A 83 16.87 18.86 -19.87
N ARG A 84 15.69 18.99 -20.45
CA ARG A 84 15.08 20.24 -20.89
C ARG A 84 13.69 20.37 -20.26
N ASP A 85 13.31 21.60 -20.02
CA ASP A 85 11.99 22.02 -19.55
C ASP A 85 11.46 23.08 -20.55
N GLN A 86 10.16 23.15 -20.79
CA GLN A 86 9.55 24.05 -21.77
C GLN A 86 9.03 25.36 -21.12
N MET A 87 9.26 26.49 -21.78
CA MET A 87 8.72 27.77 -21.34
C MET A 87 7.20 27.85 -21.53
N LYS A 88 6.43 27.54 -20.47
CA LYS A 88 4.96 27.63 -20.45
C LYS A 88 4.31 26.84 -21.61
N GLY A 89 4.58 25.53 -21.72
CA GLY A 89 4.23 24.70 -22.88
C GLY A 89 2.78 24.81 -23.40
N PHE A 90 1.80 25.04 -22.52
CA PHE A 90 0.39 25.23 -22.90
C PHE A 90 0.01 26.63 -23.40
N ASN A 91 0.86 27.65 -23.18
CA ASN A 91 0.54 29.05 -23.47
C ASN A 91 1.02 29.52 -24.86
N TYR A 92 2.02 28.84 -25.43
CA TYR A 92 2.63 29.23 -26.71
C TYR A 92 2.44 28.19 -27.82
N LEU A 93 1.75 27.08 -27.54
CA LEU A 93 1.47 26.04 -28.53
C LEU A 93 0.62 26.60 -29.68
N SER A 94 1.15 26.51 -30.90
CA SER A 94 0.39 26.80 -32.12
C SER A 94 -0.65 25.69 -32.39
N PRO A 95 -1.90 26.03 -32.76
CA PRO A 95 -2.92 25.04 -33.15
C PRO A 95 -2.48 24.13 -34.30
N GLU A 96 -1.66 24.65 -35.21
CA GLU A 96 -1.14 23.95 -36.39
C GLU A 96 -0.25 22.75 -36.00
N GLY A 97 0.52 22.87 -34.91
CA GLY A 97 1.37 21.78 -34.41
C GLY A 97 0.63 20.52 -33.99
N MET A 98 -0.62 20.64 -33.55
CA MET A 98 -1.48 19.49 -33.27
C MET A 98 -1.84 18.71 -34.55
N TYR A 99 -1.96 19.38 -35.71
CA TYR A 99 -2.31 18.75 -36.98
C TYR A 99 -1.09 18.13 -37.68
N ASP A 100 0.10 18.74 -37.56
CA ASP A 100 1.33 18.21 -38.14
C ASP A 100 1.90 17.02 -37.33
N THR A 101 1.71 17.02 -36.00
CA THR A 101 2.03 15.89 -35.12
C THR A 101 1.37 14.59 -35.59
N VAL A 102 0.16 14.65 -36.16
CA VAL A 102 -0.55 13.48 -36.71
C VAL A 102 0.06 12.98 -38.03
N ARG A 103 0.93 13.76 -38.69
CA ARG A 103 1.49 13.47 -40.03
C ARG A 103 2.97 13.09 -40.05
N ALA A 104 3.74 13.38 -38.99
CA ALA A 104 5.20 13.49 -39.08
C ALA A 104 6.05 12.35 -38.47
N TYR A 105 5.49 11.42 -37.68
CA TYR A 105 6.30 10.49 -36.87
C TYR A 105 6.83 9.25 -37.60
N VAL A 106 7.82 9.42 -38.48
CA VAL A 106 8.87 8.41 -38.76
C VAL A 106 10.20 9.13 -39.01
N SER A 107 11.19 8.94 -38.12
CA SER A 107 12.57 9.44 -38.30
C SER A 107 13.57 8.44 -37.70
N THR A 108 14.76 8.33 -38.31
CA THR A 108 15.62 7.13 -38.21
C THR A 108 16.91 7.29 -37.39
N ASP A 109 17.28 8.50 -36.96
CA ASP A 109 18.54 8.76 -36.23
C ASP A 109 18.35 8.82 -34.70
N ALA A 110 18.33 7.64 -34.05
CA ALA A 110 18.23 7.51 -32.59
C ALA A 110 19.26 6.51 -32.02
N LEU A 111 19.54 6.60 -30.71
CA LEU A 111 20.33 5.60 -29.98
C LEU A 111 19.60 4.25 -30.01
N ILE A 112 20.25 3.18 -30.48
CA ILE A 112 19.64 1.84 -30.53
C ILE A 112 20.23 0.95 -29.43
N ILE A 113 19.40 0.55 -28.47
CA ILE A 113 19.70 -0.55 -27.55
C ILE A 113 19.32 -1.88 -28.22
N THR A 114 20.23 -2.85 -28.19
CA THR A 114 20.03 -4.21 -28.70
C THR A 114 20.90 -5.19 -27.91
N THR A 115 20.64 -6.49 -28.06
CA THR A 115 21.33 -7.55 -27.31
C THR A 115 22.78 -7.73 -27.76
N ALA A 116 23.64 -8.27 -26.87
CA ALA A 116 25.02 -8.59 -27.24
C ALA A 116 25.07 -9.71 -28.30
N SER A 117 24.23 -10.74 -28.14
CA SER A 117 24.07 -11.85 -29.08
C SER A 117 23.70 -11.39 -30.49
N PHE A 118 22.82 -10.40 -30.64
CA PHE A 118 22.49 -9.81 -31.93
C PHE A 118 23.68 -9.13 -32.62
N LYS A 119 24.55 -8.44 -31.87
CA LYS A 119 25.76 -7.80 -32.43
C LYS A 119 26.78 -8.80 -32.97
N ILE A 120 26.80 -10.02 -32.45
CA ILE A 120 27.72 -11.10 -32.85
C ILE A 120 27.03 -12.05 -33.87
N ALA A 121 25.80 -11.72 -34.30
CA ALA A 121 24.98 -12.52 -35.22
C ALA A 121 24.68 -13.94 -34.72
N ASP A 122 24.58 -14.13 -33.40
CA ASP A 122 24.28 -15.43 -32.76
C ASP A 122 22.97 -15.37 -31.94
N PRO A 123 21.79 -15.31 -32.59
CA PRO A 123 20.52 -15.10 -31.91
C PRO A 123 19.95 -16.37 -31.26
N HIS A 124 20.32 -16.66 -30.01
CA HIS A 124 19.76 -17.80 -29.26
C HIS A 124 18.27 -17.71 -28.88
N LEU A 125 17.65 -16.51 -28.87
CA LEU A 125 16.23 -16.33 -28.55
C LEU A 125 15.49 -15.55 -29.65
N PRO A 126 14.19 -15.81 -29.88
CA PRO A 126 13.40 -15.11 -30.90
C PRO A 126 13.49 -13.58 -30.78
N ASN A 127 13.49 -13.05 -29.56
CA ASN A 127 13.49 -11.62 -29.27
C ASN A 127 14.84 -10.92 -29.48
N HIS A 128 15.93 -11.63 -29.80
CA HIS A 128 17.26 -11.03 -29.94
C HIS A 128 17.34 -9.97 -31.05
N HIS A 129 16.49 -10.05 -32.07
CA HIS A 129 16.44 -9.07 -33.17
C HIS A 129 15.83 -7.70 -32.79
N LEU A 130 15.24 -7.58 -31.60
CA LEU A 130 14.60 -6.35 -31.16
C LEU A 130 15.63 -5.21 -30.94
N LYS A 131 15.20 -4.00 -31.30
CA LYS A 131 15.97 -2.77 -31.28
C LYS A 131 15.13 -1.68 -30.63
N LEU A 132 15.52 -1.22 -29.45
CA LEU A 132 14.82 -0.13 -28.76
C LEU A 132 15.49 1.21 -29.12
N HIS A 133 14.71 2.12 -29.72
CA HIS A 133 15.18 3.45 -30.11
C HIS A 133 15.00 4.45 -28.94
N VAL A 134 16.13 4.88 -28.38
CA VAL A 134 16.24 5.71 -27.17
C VAL A 134 16.65 7.14 -27.57
N ALA A 135 15.85 7.78 -28.43
CA ALA A 135 16.10 9.19 -28.79
C ALA A 135 15.87 10.12 -27.60
N MET A 136 14.78 9.87 -26.88
CA MET A 136 14.15 10.80 -25.96
C MET A 136 13.34 10.07 -24.88
N THR A 137 13.16 10.65 -23.70
CA THR A 137 12.19 10.21 -22.67
C THR A 137 11.47 11.42 -22.10
N GLU A 138 10.15 11.37 -21.95
CA GLU A 138 9.34 12.56 -21.63
C GLU A 138 8.26 12.32 -20.57
N ALA A 139 8.07 13.34 -19.73
CA ALA A 139 6.89 13.50 -18.89
C ALA A 139 6.41 14.96 -19.02
N THR A 140 5.33 15.16 -19.78
CA THR A 140 4.80 16.46 -20.19
C THR A 140 5.85 17.35 -20.88
N ASP A 141 6.35 18.33 -20.16
CA ASP A 141 7.29 19.37 -20.54
C ASP A 141 8.73 19.06 -20.12
N ASP A 142 8.93 18.20 -19.12
CA ASP A 142 10.23 17.63 -18.76
C ASP A 142 10.62 16.56 -19.80
N SER A 143 11.75 16.75 -20.48
CA SER A 143 12.29 15.81 -21.49
C SER A 143 13.78 15.56 -21.32
N PHE A 144 14.25 14.33 -21.54
CA PHE A 144 15.65 14.03 -21.81
C PHE A 144 15.85 13.73 -23.29
N LEU A 145 16.87 14.30 -23.92
CA LEU A 145 17.45 13.79 -25.17
C LEU A 145 18.76 13.05 -24.88
N PHE A 146 19.04 11.98 -25.62
CA PHE A 146 20.24 11.16 -25.45
C PHE A 146 21.19 11.21 -26.66
N GLY A 147 22.48 10.95 -26.41
CA GLY A 147 23.51 10.85 -27.43
C GLY A 147 24.72 10.03 -26.97
N THR A 148 25.35 9.28 -27.87
CA THR A 148 26.58 8.51 -27.59
C THR A 148 27.85 9.37 -27.52
N SER A 149 27.75 10.63 -27.96
CA SER A 149 28.83 11.62 -27.87
C SER A 149 28.24 13.02 -27.72
N LEU A 150 29.00 13.92 -27.10
CA LEU A 150 28.59 15.32 -26.93
C LEU A 150 28.29 16.04 -28.27
N PRO A 151 29.07 15.87 -29.36
CA PRO A 151 28.70 16.42 -30.67
C PRO A 151 27.38 15.86 -31.21
N SER A 152 27.06 14.58 -30.95
CA SER A 152 25.77 14.03 -31.34
C SER A 152 24.63 14.63 -30.53
N LEU A 153 24.81 14.75 -29.21
CA LEU A 153 23.81 15.36 -28.34
C LEU A 153 23.50 16.81 -28.76
N ARG A 154 24.53 17.62 -29.04
CA ARG A 154 24.38 19.01 -29.54
C ARG A 154 23.57 19.10 -30.83
N ARG A 155 23.86 18.24 -31.82
CA ARG A 155 23.10 18.21 -33.09
C ARG A 155 21.64 17.84 -32.85
N ASN A 156 21.39 16.84 -32.00
CA ASN A 156 20.05 16.39 -31.65
C ASN A 156 19.27 17.50 -30.92
N THR A 157 19.90 18.21 -29.98
CA THR A 157 19.31 19.38 -29.31
C THR A 157 18.93 20.47 -30.30
N LEU A 158 19.84 20.92 -31.18
CA LEU A 158 19.54 21.99 -32.15
C LEU A 158 18.44 21.59 -33.15
N ALA A 159 18.41 20.33 -33.58
CA ALA A 159 17.32 19.80 -34.41
C ALA A 159 15.97 19.87 -33.68
N MET A 160 15.95 19.51 -32.39
CA MET A 160 14.75 19.58 -31.56
C MET A 160 14.32 21.02 -31.25
N GLU A 161 15.24 21.96 -31.00
CA GLU A 161 14.90 23.38 -30.82
C GLU A 161 14.22 23.95 -32.07
N ARG A 162 14.71 23.61 -33.27
CA ARG A 162 14.09 24.02 -34.54
C ARG A 162 12.69 23.43 -34.73
N PHE A 163 12.53 22.14 -34.41
CA PHE A 163 11.23 21.46 -34.46
C PHE A 163 10.23 22.10 -33.49
N GLN A 164 10.63 22.31 -32.24
CA GLN A 164 9.78 22.90 -31.19
C GLN A 164 9.41 24.36 -31.52
N PHE A 165 10.35 25.15 -32.05
CA PHE A 165 10.09 26.53 -32.44
C PHE A 165 9.02 26.66 -33.53
N ALA A 166 8.99 25.75 -34.52
CA ALA A 166 7.97 25.73 -35.56
C ALA A 166 6.53 25.64 -35.00
N TYR A 167 6.37 25.11 -33.78
CA TYR A 167 5.10 24.96 -33.08
C TYR A 167 4.93 25.91 -31.88
N GLY A 168 5.80 26.92 -31.77
CA GLY A 168 5.77 27.95 -30.73
C GLY A 168 6.38 27.56 -29.38
N TRP A 169 6.94 26.35 -29.27
CA TRP A 169 7.64 25.92 -28.06
C TRP A 169 9.07 26.48 -27.99
N LEU A 170 9.51 26.80 -26.76
CA LEU A 170 10.83 27.35 -26.46
C LEU A 170 11.40 26.66 -25.21
N THR A 171 12.67 26.25 -25.25
CA THR A 171 13.33 25.62 -24.10
C THR A 171 13.66 26.64 -23.00
N GLN A 172 13.36 26.29 -21.74
CA GLN A 172 13.78 27.05 -20.57
C GLN A 172 15.24 26.70 -20.23
N TRP A 173 16.17 27.35 -20.94
CA TRP A 173 17.61 27.17 -20.77
C TRP A 173 18.12 27.36 -19.33
N THR A 174 17.46 28.20 -18.51
CA THR A 174 17.84 28.42 -17.09
C THR A 174 17.58 27.22 -16.15
N LYS A 175 16.80 26.22 -16.59
CA LYS A 175 16.58 24.95 -15.86
C LYS A 175 17.19 23.75 -16.57
N THR A 176 17.72 23.95 -17.77
CA THR A 176 18.28 22.89 -18.60
C THR A 176 19.60 22.41 -18.01
N VAL A 177 19.84 21.10 -17.98
CA VAL A 177 21.04 20.48 -17.39
C VAL A 177 21.52 19.35 -18.29
N ALA A 178 22.84 19.24 -18.49
CA ALA A 178 23.46 18.16 -19.23
C ALA A 178 24.10 17.14 -18.28
N TYR A 179 24.08 15.87 -18.67
CA TYR A 179 24.60 14.75 -17.89
C TYR A 179 25.53 13.90 -18.75
N ALA A 180 26.55 13.33 -18.12
CA ALA A 180 27.56 12.49 -18.76
C ALA A 180 27.81 11.25 -17.91
N LEU A 181 27.39 10.10 -18.43
CA LEU A 181 27.50 8.79 -17.81
C LEU A 181 28.71 8.05 -18.37
N GLN A 182 29.50 7.42 -17.50
CA GLN A 182 30.61 6.52 -17.81
C GLN A 182 31.75 7.16 -18.63
N VAL A 183 31.88 8.48 -18.57
CA VAL A 183 32.94 9.20 -19.30
C VAL A 183 34.26 9.15 -18.52
N LYS A 184 35.31 8.68 -19.18
CA LYS A 184 36.68 8.67 -18.66
C LYS A 184 37.29 10.09 -18.67
N GLY A 185 38.05 10.42 -17.62
CA GLY A 185 38.71 11.72 -17.47
C GLY A 185 37.88 12.79 -16.74
N THR A 186 38.47 13.98 -16.64
CA THR A 186 37.85 15.20 -16.11
C THR A 186 36.94 15.86 -17.15
N LEU A 187 35.73 16.21 -16.73
CA LEU A 187 34.75 16.93 -17.54
C LEU A 187 34.78 18.44 -17.23
N PRO A 188 34.43 19.31 -18.20
CA PRO A 188 34.19 20.73 -17.92
C PRO A 188 32.94 20.90 -17.04
N LYS A 189 32.88 21.97 -16.24
CA LYS A 189 31.73 22.27 -15.36
C LYS A 189 30.45 22.63 -16.12
N SER A 190 30.61 23.18 -17.33
CA SER A 190 29.53 23.57 -18.21
C SER A 190 29.87 23.23 -19.66
N VAL A 191 28.86 23.23 -20.51
CA VAL A 191 28.98 22.89 -21.92
C VAL A 191 28.00 23.74 -22.74
N SER A 192 28.52 24.37 -23.79
CA SER A 192 27.71 25.22 -24.67
C SER A 192 26.82 24.39 -25.59
N PHE A 193 25.57 24.78 -25.77
CA PHE A 193 24.61 24.23 -26.74
C PHE A 193 24.14 25.32 -27.71
N ASP A 194 23.94 24.94 -28.96
CA ASP A 194 23.38 25.80 -30.01
C ASP A 194 21.83 25.74 -29.95
N SER A 195 21.18 26.91 -30.05
CA SER A 195 19.72 27.11 -29.97
C SER A 195 19.25 28.06 -31.07
N ILE A 196 17.96 28.00 -31.41
CA ILE A 196 17.28 29.08 -32.15
C ILE A 196 17.14 30.34 -31.28
N THR A 197 17.00 31.51 -31.89
CA THR A 197 16.83 32.79 -31.16
C THR A 197 15.36 33.17 -31.00
N ASN A 198 15.01 33.77 -29.87
CA ASN A 198 13.70 34.37 -29.60
C ASN A 198 13.78 35.91 -29.44
N GLN A 199 14.90 36.52 -29.82
CA GLN A 199 15.10 37.97 -29.71
C GLN A 199 14.24 38.73 -30.74
N ARG A 200 13.52 39.76 -30.27
CA ARG A 200 12.68 40.61 -31.14
C ARG A 200 13.53 41.28 -32.23
N GLY A 201 13.13 41.11 -33.49
CA GLY A 201 13.78 41.73 -34.64
C GLY A 201 14.99 40.97 -35.19
N VAL A 202 15.31 39.79 -34.66
CA VAL A 202 16.33 38.87 -35.21
C VAL A 202 15.63 37.70 -35.89
N ASP A 203 16.16 37.24 -37.03
CA ASP A 203 15.67 36.00 -37.68
C ASP A 203 15.79 34.82 -36.69
N PRO A 204 14.69 34.12 -36.35
CA PRO A 204 14.71 32.98 -35.43
C PRO A 204 15.67 31.86 -35.81
N MET A 205 16.00 31.70 -37.09
CA MET A 205 16.98 30.72 -37.57
C MET A 205 18.43 31.08 -37.22
N THR A 206 18.68 32.29 -36.71
CA THR A 206 19.97 32.73 -36.17
C THR A 206 20.31 31.94 -34.91
N ILE A 207 21.46 31.27 -34.91
CA ILE A 207 21.87 30.41 -33.81
C ILE A 207 22.40 31.25 -32.64
N THR A 208 21.81 31.06 -31.45
CA THR A 208 22.33 31.54 -30.17
C THR A 208 23.00 30.40 -29.40
N LYS A 209 23.88 30.73 -28.44
CA LYS A 209 24.57 29.74 -27.60
C LYS A 209 24.18 29.90 -26.14
N HIS A 210 23.95 28.76 -25.48
CA HIS A 210 23.58 28.68 -24.07
C HIS A 210 24.53 27.73 -23.36
N ASP A 211 25.17 28.20 -22.28
CA ASP A 211 26.05 27.37 -21.46
C ASP A 211 25.24 26.64 -20.39
N VAL A 212 25.26 25.31 -20.46
CA VAL A 212 24.47 24.40 -19.64
C VAL A 212 25.38 23.69 -18.63
N PRO A 213 25.01 23.53 -17.35
CA PRO A 213 25.80 22.76 -16.38
C PRO A 213 25.97 21.30 -16.84
N LEU A 214 27.16 20.72 -16.63
CA LEU A 214 27.46 19.33 -16.98
C LEU A 214 27.73 18.49 -15.72
N ILE A 215 26.81 17.57 -15.41
CA ILE A 215 26.87 16.68 -14.24
C ILE A 215 27.41 15.30 -14.66
N LYS A 216 28.25 14.69 -13.82
CA LYS A 216 28.89 13.40 -14.10
C LYS A 216 28.23 12.25 -13.32
N ASP A 217 27.93 11.15 -13.99
CA ASP A 217 27.45 9.87 -13.45
C ASP A 217 26.15 9.91 -12.60
N GLU A 218 25.45 11.05 -12.59
CA GLU A 218 24.10 11.20 -12.04
C GLU A 218 23.06 11.37 -13.16
N LEU A 219 21.79 11.13 -12.83
CA LEU A 219 20.61 11.58 -13.56
C LEU A 219 19.56 12.01 -12.53
N ASP A 220 18.79 13.05 -12.82
CA ASP A 220 17.61 13.40 -12.04
C ASP A 220 16.39 13.66 -12.94
N PHE A 221 15.22 13.22 -12.51
CA PHE A 221 13.97 13.41 -13.24
C PHE A 221 12.80 13.52 -12.28
N LEU A 222 11.84 14.40 -12.60
CA LEU A 222 10.66 14.67 -11.75
C LEU A 222 11.01 14.91 -10.26
N ARG A 223 12.17 15.53 -10.02
CA ARG A 223 12.82 15.85 -8.72
C ARG A 223 13.47 14.70 -7.96
N ALA A 224 13.38 13.46 -8.43
CA ALA A 224 14.09 12.31 -7.86
C ALA A 224 15.44 12.06 -8.57
N LYS A 225 16.48 11.64 -7.83
CA LYS A 225 17.74 11.14 -8.41
C LYS A 225 17.58 9.68 -8.82
N VAL A 226 17.92 9.34 -10.06
CA VAL A 226 17.87 7.98 -10.58
C VAL A 226 18.94 7.11 -9.92
N ASP A 227 18.53 5.97 -9.36
CA ASP A 227 19.36 5.09 -8.52
C ASP A 227 20.01 5.82 -7.34
N GLY A 228 19.28 6.76 -6.72
CA GLY A 228 19.78 7.61 -5.63
C GLY A 228 19.11 7.39 -4.27
N PRO A 229 19.07 6.16 -3.71
CA PRO A 229 18.25 5.86 -2.52
C PRO A 229 18.60 6.71 -1.30
N GLY A 230 19.87 7.07 -1.09
CA GLY A 230 20.27 7.95 0.01
C GLY A 230 19.79 9.41 -0.15
N ALA A 231 19.70 9.91 -1.38
CA ALA A 231 19.13 11.24 -1.64
C ALA A 231 17.60 11.22 -1.47
N HIS A 232 16.96 10.12 -1.88
CA HIS A 232 15.53 9.91 -1.70
C HIS A 232 15.13 9.78 -0.22
N TYR A 233 15.93 9.06 0.57
CA TYR A 233 15.80 9.02 2.03
C TYR A 233 15.89 10.41 2.66
N GLU A 234 16.86 11.24 2.27
CA GLU A 234 16.98 12.60 2.80
C GLU A 234 15.81 13.52 2.39
N GLU A 235 15.23 13.35 1.19
CA GLU A 235 13.99 14.04 0.79
C GLU A 235 12.79 13.62 1.65
N LEU A 236 12.56 12.32 1.81
CA LEU A 236 11.50 11.78 2.66
C LEU A 236 11.67 12.16 4.13
N LYS A 237 12.90 12.08 4.64
CA LYS A 237 13.29 12.53 5.98
C LYS A 237 13.02 14.02 6.17
N SER A 238 13.37 14.87 5.20
CA SER A 238 13.04 16.29 5.23
C SER A 238 11.53 16.52 5.28
N MET A 239 10.74 15.75 4.53
CA MET A 239 9.27 15.82 4.57
C MET A 239 8.69 15.41 5.93
N VAL A 240 9.17 14.31 6.52
CA VAL A 240 8.78 13.85 7.86
C VAL A 240 9.17 14.88 8.91
N ASP A 241 10.42 15.35 8.90
CA ASP A 241 10.95 16.30 9.87
C ASP A 241 10.20 17.65 9.81
N ALA A 242 9.86 18.13 8.61
CA ALA A 242 9.06 19.35 8.40
C ALA A 242 7.56 19.19 8.68
N PHE A 243 7.04 17.95 8.77
CA PHE A 243 5.62 17.73 9.07
C PHE A 243 5.29 18.07 10.52
N THR A 244 4.27 18.90 10.72
CA THR A 244 3.72 19.26 12.03
C THR A 244 2.27 18.79 12.13
N PHE A 245 1.91 18.09 13.21
CA PHE A 245 0.52 17.74 13.46
C PHE A 245 -0.33 19.00 13.72
N PRO A 246 -1.61 19.02 13.31
CA PRO A 246 -2.52 20.11 13.63
C PRO A 246 -2.76 20.15 15.15
N LYS A 247 -2.77 21.35 15.73
CA LYS A 247 -3.01 21.53 17.18
C LYS A 247 -4.50 21.43 17.48
N PHE A 248 -4.85 20.63 18.49
CA PHE A 248 -6.22 20.46 18.99
C PHE A 248 -6.42 21.19 20.32
N ILE A 249 -7.68 21.37 20.72
CA ILE A 249 -8.05 21.91 22.04
C ILE A 249 -7.92 20.77 23.07
N GLY A 250 -6.70 20.51 23.53
CA GLY A 250 -6.36 19.42 24.44
C GLY A 250 -5.28 18.48 23.88
N ARG A 251 -5.04 17.33 24.55
CA ARG A 251 -4.18 16.27 24.00
C ARG A 251 -4.87 15.63 22.80
N THR A 252 -4.14 15.45 21.71
CA THR A 252 -4.68 14.85 20.48
C THR A 252 -4.95 13.35 20.70
N PRO A 253 -6.18 12.84 20.46
CA PRO A 253 -6.44 11.41 20.56
C PRO A 253 -5.69 10.63 19.48
N ILE A 254 -5.32 9.39 19.80
CA ILE A 254 -4.45 8.56 18.94
C ILE A 254 -5.09 8.22 17.59
N THR A 255 -6.43 8.17 17.53
CA THR A 255 -7.24 7.92 16.33
C THR A 255 -7.11 9.03 15.26
N PRO A 256 -7.36 10.33 15.55
CA PRO A 256 -6.96 11.45 14.69
C PRO A 256 -5.49 11.44 14.30
N LEU A 257 -4.55 11.17 15.21
CA LEU A 257 -3.12 11.12 14.87
C LEU A 257 -2.84 10.06 13.81
N ARG A 258 -3.38 8.85 13.96
CA ARG A 258 -3.29 7.75 12.98
C ARG A 258 -3.83 8.18 11.61
N LYS A 259 -5.02 8.79 11.60
CA LYS A 259 -5.68 9.25 10.36
C LYS A 259 -4.92 10.37 9.66
N VAL A 260 -4.43 11.36 10.40
CA VAL A 260 -3.61 12.47 9.87
C VAL A 260 -2.26 11.96 9.37
N ALA A 261 -1.60 11.07 10.11
CA ALA A 261 -0.36 10.44 9.66
C ALA A 261 -0.56 9.65 8.36
N SER A 262 -1.61 8.82 8.28
CA SER A 262 -1.96 8.06 7.07
C SER A 262 -2.28 8.98 5.88
N GLN A 263 -3.22 9.91 6.04
CA GLN A 263 -3.78 10.68 4.94
C GLN A 263 -2.90 11.85 4.49
N CYS A 264 -2.09 12.45 5.37
CA CYS A 264 -1.34 13.68 5.08
C CYS A 264 0.18 13.50 5.03
N LEU A 265 0.74 12.46 5.66
CA LEU A 265 2.17 12.19 5.67
C LEU A 265 2.50 10.94 4.87
N VAL A 266 2.01 9.77 5.30
CA VAL A 266 2.33 8.49 4.67
C VAL A 266 1.81 8.42 3.24
N SER A 267 0.61 8.92 2.92
CA SER A 267 0.14 9.00 1.53
C SER A 267 1.13 9.70 0.58
N ARG A 268 1.80 10.76 1.04
CA ARG A 268 2.82 11.50 0.28
C ARG A 268 4.14 10.75 0.22
N CYS A 269 4.51 10.06 1.31
CA CYS A 269 5.68 9.18 1.33
C CYS A 269 5.47 7.97 0.38
N CYS A 270 4.29 7.34 0.37
CA CYS A 270 3.94 6.25 -0.55
C CYS A 270 4.00 6.67 -2.00
N ALA A 271 3.54 7.88 -2.34
CA ALA A 271 3.64 8.43 -3.70
C ALA A 271 5.08 8.72 -4.16
N LEU A 272 6.06 8.69 -3.23
CA LEU A 272 7.48 8.82 -3.50
C LEU A 272 8.19 7.44 -3.47
N LEU A 273 7.87 6.59 -2.49
CA LEU A 273 8.33 5.19 -2.41
C LEU A 273 7.87 4.36 -3.63
N SER A 274 6.70 4.69 -4.21
CA SER A 274 6.24 4.08 -5.46
C SER A 274 7.09 4.48 -6.67
N ILE A 275 7.82 5.60 -6.62
CA ILE A 275 8.77 6.03 -7.66
C ILE A 275 10.09 5.25 -7.53
N GLN A 276 10.61 5.13 -6.30
CA GLN A 276 11.79 4.31 -6.00
C GLN A 276 11.72 3.72 -4.57
N PRO A 277 11.74 2.38 -4.42
CA PRO A 277 11.80 1.75 -3.10
C PRO A 277 13.14 2.03 -2.40
N MET A 278 13.13 2.01 -1.07
CA MET A 278 14.31 2.28 -0.24
C MET A 278 14.85 1.03 0.44
N LYS A 279 16.00 1.16 1.10
CA LYS A 279 16.49 0.11 2.01
C LYS A 279 15.58 0.01 3.22
N GLN A 280 15.36 -1.22 3.70
CA GLN A 280 14.53 -1.49 4.88
C GLN A 280 14.99 -0.73 6.13
N SER A 281 16.31 -0.61 6.34
CA SER A 281 16.91 0.17 7.43
C SER A 281 16.51 1.64 7.42
N ASP A 282 16.31 2.19 6.23
CA ASP A 282 16.08 3.61 5.98
C ASP A 282 14.57 3.91 6.12
N THR A 283 13.70 3.00 5.65
CA THR A 283 12.25 3.06 5.93
C THR A 283 11.94 2.91 7.42
N GLU A 284 12.62 1.98 8.11
CA GLU A 284 12.50 1.82 9.57
C GLU A 284 12.92 3.10 10.31
N ASP A 285 13.94 3.84 9.85
CA ASP A 285 14.30 5.10 10.52
C ASP A 285 13.26 6.20 10.32
N LEU A 286 12.65 6.27 9.13
CA LEU A 286 11.52 7.17 8.90
C LEU A 286 10.34 6.81 9.80
N ASP A 287 9.99 5.53 9.94
CA ASP A 287 8.94 5.11 10.87
C ASP A 287 9.29 5.47 12.31
N ARG A 288 10.54 5.24 12.76
CA ARG A 288 11.00 5.71 14.08
C ARG A 288 10.86 7.23 14.25
N LYS A 289 11.04 8.03 13.20
CA LYS A 289 10.83 9.50 13.22
C LYS A 289 9.35 9.87 13.28
N ILE A 290 8.50 9.22 12.50
CA ILE A 290 7.04 9.40 12.51
C ILE A 290 6.48 9.05 13.90
N MET A 291 6.90 7.91 14.46
CA MET A 291 6.42 7.43 15.77
C MET A 291 6.91 8.31 16.93
N ARG A 292 8.11 8.91 16.85
CA ARG A 292 8.56 9.93 17.81
C ARG A 292 7.63 11.14 17.81
N LYS A 293 7.27 11.69 16.63
CA LYS A 293 6.33 12.82 16.53
C LYS A 293 4.95 12.48 17.07
N ILE A 294 4.45 11.26 16.83
CA ILE A 294 3.18 10.79 17.41
C ILE A 294 3.28 10.68 18.94
N HIS A 295 4.38 10.14 19.47
CA HIS A 295 4.63 10.05 20.90
C HIS A 295 4.68 11.44 21.58
N ASP A 296 5.35 12.41 20.95
CA ASP A 296 5.43 13.79 21.44
C ASP A 296 4.02 14.43 21.55
N GLU A 297 3.14 14.20 20.57
CA GLU A 297 1.73 14.67 20.57
C GLU A 297 0.86 13.96 21.63
N LEU A 298 1.13 12.69 21.94
CA LEU A 298 0.40 11.94 22.98
C LEU A 298 0.75 12.40 24.41
N GLY A 299 1.90 13.06 24.60
CA GLY A 299 2.27 13.74 25.86
C GLY A 299 2.52 12.81 27.05
N MET A 300 2.90 11.56 26.79
CA MET A 300 3.33 10.58 27.80
C MET A 300 4.86 10.64 28.00
N PRO A 301 5.42 10.24 29.16
CA PRO A 301 6.83 10.49 29.48
C PRO A 301 7.83 9.47 28.90
N PHE A 302 7.38 8.33 28.40
CA PHE A 302 8.23 7.23 27.92
C PHE A 302 7.76 6.77 26.53
N THR A 303 8.68 6.61 25.58
CA THR A 303 8.30 6.25 24.20
C THR A 303 7.81 4.80 24.13
N PRO A 304 6.60 4.53 23.59
CA PRO A 304 6.04 3.18 23.52
C PRO A 304 6.86 2.28 22.58
N ASN A 305 6.65 0.96 22.66
CA ASN A 305 7.29 0.03 21.74
C ASN A 305 6.74 0.26 20.33
N MET A 306 7.59 0.77 19.45
CA MET A 306 7.20 1.16 18.09
C MET A 306 6.68 -0.03 17.29
N LYS A 307 7.19 -1.24 17.54
CA LYS A 307 6.77 -2.49 16.89
C LYS A 307 5.32 -2.93 17.23
N ILE A 308 4.67 -2.31 18.22
CA ILE A 308 3.26 -2.55 18.58
C ILE A 308 2.34 -1.53 17.86
N LEU A 309 2.89 -0.37 17.48
CA LEU A 309 2.10 0.73 16.94
C LEU A 309 1.67 0.44 15.49
N ASP A 310 2.59 -0.08 14.70
CA ASP A 310 2.47 -0.48 13.29
C ASP A 310 1.82 -1.87 13.10
N LEU A 311 1.90 -2.73 14.12
CA LEU A 311 1.32 -4.07 14.11
C LEU A 311 -0.19 -4.06 13.84
N LEU A 312 -0.68 -5.08 13.14
CA LEU A 312 -2.09 -5.23 12.77
C LEU A 312 -3.00 -5.38 13.99
N LEU A 313 -4.25 -4.91 13.89
CA LEU A 313 -5.17 -4.84 15.01
C LEU A 313 -5.58 -6.24 15.51
N LYS A 314 -5.72 -7.20 14.59
CA LYS A 314 -5.89 -8.63 14.91
C LYS A 314 -4.74 -9.22 15.75
N TYR A 315 -3.52 -8.71 15.59
CA TYR A 315 -2.36 -9.08 16.42
C TYR A 315 -2.19 -8.11 17.62
N HIS A 316 -3.27 -7.44 17.99
CA HIS A 316 -3.37 -6.52 19.13
C HIS A 316 -2.45 -5.29 19.01
N GLY A 317 -2.10 -4.88 17.79
CA GLY A 317 -1.44 -3.61 17.48
C GLY A 317 -2.43 -2.47 17.20
N LEU A 318 -1.95 -1.33 16.71
CA LEU A 318 -2.78 -0.15 16.43
C LEU A 318 -2.90 0.23 14.94
N GLU A 319 -2.33 -0.55 14.03
CA GLU A 319 -2.36 -0.29 12.58
C GLU A 319 -1.98 1.15 12.22
N PHE A 320 -0.91 1.66 12.85
CA PHE A 320 -0.28 2.86 12.33
C PHE A 320 0.38 2.55 11.00
N PRO A 321 0.24 3.46 10.02
CA PRO A 321 0.83 3.27 8.71
C PRO A 321 2.37 3.26 8.84
N SER A 322 2.99 2.15 8.48
CA SER A 322 4.43 1.93 8.48
C SER A 322 4.96 1.93 7.06
N LEU A 323 5.97 2.77 6.80
CA LEU A 323 6.68 2.81 5.52
C LEU A 323 7.50 1.54 5.30
N ALA A 324 8.05 0.96 6.36
CA ALA A 324 8.79 -0.30 6.33
C ALA A 324 7.89 -1.50 6.03
N CYS A 325 6.63 -1.49 6.50
CA CYS A 325 5.61 -2.44 6.08
C CYS A 325 5.24 -2.21 4.61
N ILE A 326 4.76 -1.01 4.24
CA ILE A 326 4.27 -0.73 2.87
C ILE A 326 5.33 -0.97 1.78
N ASN A 327 6.62 -0.81 2.11
CA ASN A 327 7.74 -1.13 1.22
C ASN A 327 7.84 -2.62 0.86
N ALA A 328 7.16 -3.50 1.59
CA ALA A 328 7.50 -4.91 1.67
C ALA A 328 6.57 -5.86 0.88
N GLY A 329 5.24 -5.82 1.08
CA GLY A 329 4.49 -7.09 1.08
C GLY A 329 4.07 -7.87 -0.18
N ILE A 330 3.01 -8.73 -0.07
CA ILE A 330 1.76 -8.94 -0.91
C ILE A 330 0.89 -10.30 -0.85
N ALA A 331 -0.35 -10.37 -0.27
CA ALA A 331 -1.53 -11.36 -0.40
C ALA A 331 -1.57 -12.94 -0.09
N ALA A 332 -2.68 -13.71 -0.43
CA ALA A 332 -2.95 -15.22 -0.49
C ALA A 332 -4.49 -15.69 -0.50
N VAL A 333 -4.98 -16.75 -1.25
CA VAL A 333 -6.44 -17.12 -1.57
C VAL A 333 -6.70 -18.55 -2.20
N THR A 334 -7.97 -19.00 -2.45
CA THR A 334 -8.42 -20.33 -3.03
C THR A 334 -9.44 -20.27 -4.21
N ALA A 335 -9.72 -21.38 -4.94
CA ALA A 335 -10.58 -21.48 -6.15
C ALA A 335 -11.56 -22.70 -6.18
N SER A 336 -12.72 -22.62 -6.86
CA SER A 336 -13.72 -23.73 -6.95
C SER A 336 -14.56 -23.72 -8.25
N ILE A 337 -14.91 -24.89 -8.78
CA ILE A 337 -15.91 -25.10 -9.87
C ILE A 337 -16.93 -26.16 -9.51
N THR A 338 -18.18 -25.99 -9.97
CA THR A 338 -19.28 -26.97 -9.79
C THR A 338 -20.01 -27.27 -11.11
N GLY A 339 -20.67 -28.42 -11.16
CA GLY A 339 -21.24 -29.03 -12.36
C GLY A 339 -21.71 -30.46 -12.04
N PRO A 340 -21.66 -31.41 -13.00
CA PRO A 340 -21.89 -32.83 -12.72
C PRO A 340 -20.93 -33.42 -11.68
N THR A 341 -19.75 -32.80 -11.52
CA THR A 341 -18.76 -33.06 -10.48
C THR A 341 -18.12 -31.74 -10.05
N THR A 342 -18.00 -31.51 -8.74
CA THR A 342 -17.31 -30.35 -8.17
C THR A 342 -15.81 -30.59 -8.08
N LEU A 343 -15.00 -29.60 -8.46
CA LEU A 343 -13.56 -29.59 -8.27
C LEU A 343 -13.16 -28.33 -7.53
N VAL A 344 -12.41 -28.48 -6.44
CA VAL A 344 -11.89 -27.36 -5.66
C VAL A 344 -10.37 -27.39 -5.71
N LEU A 345 -9.76 -26.25 -6.01
CA LEU A 345 -8.33 -26.10 -6.23
C LEU A 345 -7.77 -25.05 -5.28
N ARG A 346 -6.69 -25.40 -4.57
CA ARG A 346 -5.95 -24.46 -3.73
C ARG A 346 -4.87 -23.80 -4.55
N ILE A 347 -4.98 -22.49 -4.75
CA ILE A 347 -3.87 -21.71 -5.34
C ILE A 347 -2.86 -21.48 -4.21
N ASN A 348 -1.66 -22.02 -4.36
CA ASN A 348 -0.59 -21.93 -3.36
C ASN A 348 0.49 -20.94 -3.84
N GLU A 349 0.14 -19.67 -3.77
CA GLU A 349 1.05 -18.54 -3.91
C GLU A 349 0.82 -17.67 -2.67
N SER A 350 1.86 -17.08 -2.10
CA SER A 350 1.66 -16.15 -1.00
C SER A 350 1.21 -14.77 -1.48
N ASN A 351 0.50 -14.66 -2.63
CA ASN A 351 0.16 -13.39 -3.29
C ASN A 351 -1.12 -13.42 -4.14
N ILE A 352 -2.24 -13.74 -3.49
CA ILE A 352 -3.48 -14.02 -4.21
C ILE A 352 -4.63 -13.19 -3.64
N VAL A 353 -5.39 -12.53 -4.51
CA VAL A 353 -6.69 -11.92 -4.25
C VAL A 353 -7.80 -12.80 -4.80
N ALA A 354 -9.03 -12.70 -4.28
CA ALA A 354 -10.18 -13.58 -4.62
C ALA A 354 -10.35 -13.84 -6.14
N MET A 355 -10.08 -12.80 -6.93
CA MET A 355 -10.04 -12.79 -8.39
C MET A 355 -9.14 -13.87 -9.04
N GLN A 356 -7.95 -14.20 -8.51
CA GLN A 356 -7.18 -15.36 -9.00
C GLN A 356 -7.98 -16.67 -8.81
N GLY A 357 -8.71 -16.78 -7.70
CA GLY A 357 -9.58 -17.90 -7.39
C GLY A 357 -10.65 -18.10 -8.46
N GLU A 358 -11.36 -17.01 -8.76
CA GLU A 358 -12.39 -16.93 -9.80
C GLU A 358 -11.84 -17.24 -11.20
N LEU A 359 -10.64 -16.73 -11.54
CA LEU A 359 -10.02 -16.95 -12.85
C LEU A 359 -9.44 -18.35 -13.01
N MET A 360 -8.83 -18.93 -11.97
CA MET A 360 -8.40 -20.33 -11.97
C MET A 360 -9.60 -21.27 -12.10
N ALA A 361 -10.70 -20.97 -11.38
CA ALA A 361 -11.96 -21.68 -11.51
C ALA A 361 -12.47 -21.65 -12.97
N LEU A 362 -12.60 -20.47 -13.57
CA LEU A 362 -13.06 -20.36 -14.96
C LEU A 362 -12.12 -21.07 -15.95
N THR A 363 -10.80 -21.00 -15.73
CA THR A 363 -9.80 -21.72 -16.53
C THR A 363 -10.03 -23.23 -16.48
N ALA A 364 -10.17 -23.80 -15.28
CA ALA A 364 -10.46 -25.21 -15.09
C ALA A 364 -11.80 -25.60 -15.74
N ALA A 365 -12.84 -24.77 -15.61
CA ALA A 365 -14.13 -25.00 -16.25
C ALA A 365 -14.04 -25.06 -17.79
N ILE A 366 -13.23 -24.19 -18.42
CA ILE A 366 -12.99 -24.24 -19.87
C ILE A 366 -12.19 -25.50 -20.26
N LEU A 367 -11.22 -25.92 -19.44
CA LEU A 367 -10.46 -27.16 -19.66
C LEU A 367 -11.35 -28.42 -19.59
N PHE A 368 -12.31 -28.47 -18.66
CA PHE A 368 -13.24 -29.60 -18.53
C PHE A 368 -14.51 -29.51 -19.40
N ALA A 369 -14.79 -28.36 -20.03
CA ALA A 369 -15.86 -28.24 -21.00
C ALA A 369 -15.57 -29.13 -22.24
N ASP A 370 -16.42 -30.14 -22.45
CA ASP A 370 -16.35 -31.08 -23.58
C ASP A 370 -17.56 -30.93 -24.52
N ALA A 371 -17.33 -31.04 -25.82
CA ALA A 371 -18.26 -30.62 -26.87
C ALA A 371 -18.88 -31.82 -27.60
N SER A 372 -19.57 -32.69 -26.85
CA SER A 372 -20.12 -33.95 -27.36
C SER A 372 -21.45 -33.83 -28.13
N ALA A 373 -22.20 -32.72 -28.00
CA ALA A 373 -23.45 -32.49 -28.74
C ALA A 373 -23.83 -31.01 -28.97
N SER A 374 -23.55 -30.13 -28.01
CA SER A 374 -23.88 -28.69 -28.07
C SER A 374 -22.74 -27.85 -27.50
N ILE A 375 -22.69 -26.55 -27.85
CA ILE A 375 -21.72 -25.61 -27.27
C ILE A 375 -21.94 -25.56 -25.74
N PRO A 376 -20.95 -25.92 -24.90
CA PRO A 376 -21.08 -25.87 -23.45
C PRO A 376 -21.28 -24.44 -22.96
N LYS A 377 -22.14 -24.27 -21.95
CA LYS A 377 -22.38 -22.98 -21.29
C LYS A 377 -21.70 -22.96 -19.94
N LEU A 378 -20.81 -21.99 -19.72
CA LEU A 378 -20.17 -21.73 -18.45
C LEU A 378 -20.76 -20.47 -17.83
N TYR A 379 -20.92 -20.51 -16.52
CA TYR A 379 -21.52 -19.43 -15.73
C TYR A 379 -20.47 -18.88 -14.76
N THR A 380 -20.38 -17.57 -14.64
CA THR A 380 -19.53 -16.88 -13.67
C THR A 380 -20.15 -15.54 -13.30
N ASP A 381 -20.03 -15.13 -12.05
CA ASP A 381 -20.36 -13.79 -11.58
C ASP A 381 -19.23 -12.77 -11.79
N TYR A 382 -18.06 -13.22 -12.26
CA TYR A 382 -16.93 -12.35 -12.51
C TYR A 382 -17.09 -11.54 -13.81
N LEU A 383 -17.91 -10.49 -13.75
CA LEU A 383 -18.31 -9.64 -14.89
C LEU A 383 -17.14 -9.13 -15.75
N ASN A 384 -15.96 -8.92 -15.17
CA ASN A 384 -14.81 -8.39 -15.90
C ASN A 384 -14.25 -9.37 -16.94
N VAL A 385 -14.25 -10.69 -16.66
CA VAL A 385 -13.78 -11.68 -17.66
C VAL A 385 -14.82 -11.91 -18.75
N VAL A 386 -16.11 -11.84 -18.43
CA VAL A 386 -17.18 -11.91 -19.46
C VAL A 386 -17.05 -10.75 -20.44
N ARG A 387 -16.89 -9.51 -19.92
CA ARG A 387 -16.60 -8.32 -20.74
C ARG A 387 -15.30 -8.44 -21.54
N LEU A 388 -14.24 -9.00 -20.96
CA LEU A 388 -12.99 -9.26 -21.68
C LEU A 388 -13.19 -10.20 -22.89
N ILE A 389 -13.99 -11.26 -22.71
CA ILE A 389 -14.31 -12.23 -23.77
C ILE A 389 -15.20 -11.60 -24.85
N GLU A 390 -16.15 -10.74 -24.48
CA GLU A 390 -16.96 -9.95 -25.41
C GLU A 390 -16.10 -8.96 -26.20
N ASP A 391 -15.21 -8.22 -25.52
CA ASP A 391 -14.30 -7.27 -26.15
C ASP A 391 -13.34 -7.96 -27.14
N GLU A 392 -12.79 -9.14 -26.79
CA GLU A 392 -11.94 -9.95 -27.69
C GLU A 392 -12.71 -10.43 -28.93
N LYS A 393 -13.96 -10.92 -28.75
CA LYS A 393 -14.85 -11.30 -29.87
C LYS A 393 -15.15 -10.13 -30.81
N SER A 394 -15.11 -8.89 -30.30
CA SER A 394 -15.25 -7.67 -31.09
C SER A 394 -13.95 -7.19 -31.78
N ALA A 395 -12.88 -8.01 -31.73
CA ALA A 395 -11.54 -7.72 -32.26
C ALA A 395 -10.89 -6.44 -31.68
N VAL A 396 -11.27 -6.05 -30.47
CA VAL A 396 -10.61 -4.97 -29.72
C VAL A 396 -9.35 -5.54 -29.08
N ASN A 397 -8.19 -4.91 -29.32
CA ASN A 397 -6.90 -5.38 -28.82
C ASN A 397 -6.84 -5.32 -27.27
N GLN A 398 -7.01 -6.47 -26.60
CA GLN A 398 -6.94 -6.57 -25.15
C GLN A 398 -5.50 -6.52 -24.59
N GLY A 399 -4.48 -6.64 -25.43
CA GLY A 399 -3.08 -6.75 -25.01
C GLY A 399 -2.54 -5.54 -24.21
N ALA A 400 -3.16 -4.37 -24.32
CA ALA A 400 -2.89 -3.24 -23.45
C ALA A 400 -3.52 -3.44 -22.06
N LYS A 401 -4.84 -3.66 -22.00
CA LYS A 401 -5.65 -3.91 -20.79
C LYS A 401 -5.06 -5.04 -19.93
N LEU A 402 -4.69 -6.15 -20.57
CA LEU A 402 -4.11 -7.32 -19.90
C LEU A 402 -2.76 -7.04 -19.24
N ARG A 403 -1.90 -6.17 -19.80
CA ARG A 403 -0.61 -5.83 -19.16
C ARG A 403 -0.75 -5.14 -17.79
N ARG A 404 -1.92 -4.59 -17.49
CA ARG A 404 -2.21 -3.77 -16.31
C ARG A 404 -3.20 -4.42 -15.35
N THR A 405 -3.78 -5.54 -15.75
CA THR A 405 -4.69 -6.30 -14.91
C THR A 405 -3.84 -7.22 -14.04
N ASN A 406 -4.03 -7.20 -12.72
CA ASN A 406 -3.45 -8.21 -11.84
C ASN A 406 -3.82 -9.61 -12.38
N THR A 407 -2.99 -10.63 -12.16
CA THR A 407 -3.28 -12.04 -12.56
C THR A 407 -3.37 -12.27 -14.08
N ARG A 408 -2.78 -11.39 -14.90
CA ARG A 408 -2.86 -11.43 -16.38
C ARG A 408 -2.49 -12.78 -17.00
N SER A 409 -1.62 -13.58 -16.37
CA SER A 409 -1.24 -14.90 -16.86
C SER A 409 -2.46 -15.83 -16.98
N TYR A 410 -3.36 -15.79 -15.99
CA TYR A 410 -4.64 -16.50 -15.98
C TYR A 410 -5.58 -16.01 -17.08
N TYR A 411 -5.65 -14.69 -17.30
CA TYR A 411 -6.45 -14.13 -18.40
C TYR A 411 -5.93 -14.51 -19.79
N GLN A 412 -4.61 -14.48 -20.00
CA GLN A 412 -3.99 -14.93 -21.25
C GLN A 412 -4.27 -16.42 -21.49
N TRP A 413 -4.24 -17.23 -20.43
CA TRP A 413 -4.60 -18.64 -20.48
C TRP A 413 -6.06 -18.85 -20.93
N ILE A 414 -7.00 -18.13 -20.32
CA ILE A 414 -8.42 -18.16 -20.69
C ILE A 414 -8.64 -17.80 -22.16
N LEU A 415 -8.00 -16.73 -22.65
CA LEU A 415 -8.17 -16.29 -24.05
C LEU A 415 -7.58 -17.30 -25.04
N VAL A 416 -6.43 -17.89 -24.76
CA VAL A 416 -5.85 -18.96 -25.59
C VAL A 416 -6.77 -20.18 -25.62
N LEU A 417 -7.27 -20.64 -24.47
CA LEU A 417 -8.20 -21.78 -24.41
C LEU A 417 -9.52 -21.51 -25.17
N LEU A 418 -10.03 -20.28 -25.14
CA LEU A 418 -11.23 -19.88 -25.90
C LEU A 418 -10.97 -19.72 -27.40
N SER A 419 -9.71 -19.55 -27.83
CA SER A 419 -9.36 -19.61 -29.26
C SER A 419 -9.40 -21.05 -29.81
N GLU A 420 -9.16 -22.05 -28.96
CA GLU A 420 -9.11 -23.47 -29.32
C GLU A 420 -10.44 -24.20 -29.06
N LYS A 421 -11.17 -23.82 -28.01
CA LYS A 421 -12.43 -24.45 -27.59
C LYS A 421 -13.66 -23.59 -27.83
N LYS A 422 -14.70 -24.20 -28.39
CA LYS A 422 -16.03 -23.57 -28.57
C LYS A 422 -16.85 -23.67 -27.29
N VAL A 423 -16.80 -22.62 -26.46
CA VAL A 423 -17.54 -22.51 -25.19
C VAL A 423 -18.23 -21.14 -25.10
N GLU A 424 -19.43 -21.10 -24.54
CA GLU A 424 -20.17 -19.87 -24.26
C GLU A 424 -20.06 -19.53 -22.76
N VAL A 425 -19.30 -18.48 -22.42
CA VAL A 425 -19.20 -17.95 -21.05
C VAL A 425 -20.25 -16.86 -20.85
N MET A 426 -21.09 -16.99 -19.83
CA MET A 426 -22.19 -16.07 -19.54
C MET A 426 -22.12 -15.54 -18.10
N HIS A 427 -22.47 -14.27 -17.93
CA HIS A 427 -22.51 -13.62 -16.61
C HIS A 427 -23.77 -13.99 -15.81
N VAL A 428 -23.59 -14.37 -14.54
CA VAL A 428 -24.64 -14.53 -13.54
C VAL A 428 -24.48 -13.44 -12.48
N LYS A 429 -25.56 -12.97 -11.85
CA LYS A 429 -25.41 -12.05 -10.71
C LYS A 429 -25.08 -12.84 -9.44
N GLY A 430 -23.87 -12.69 -8.93
CA GLY A 430 -23.47 -13.22 -7.62
C GLY A 430 -24.38 -12.72 -6.49
N HIS A 431 -24.51 -13.54 -5.45
CA HIS A 431 -25.27 -13.25 -4.22
C HIS A 431 -26.73 -12.81 -4.44
N THR A 432 -27.45 -13.46 -5.36
CA THR A 432 -28.86 -13.19 -5.62
C THR A 432 -29.77 -14.27 -5.05
N ASN A 433 -30.91 -13.89 -4.46
CA ASN A 433 -31.96 -14.83 -4.02
C ASN A 433 -32.76 -15.43 -5.21
N GLU A 434 -32.21 -15.41 -6.41
CA GLU A 434 -32.84 -15.93 -7.62
C GLU A 434 -32.68 -17.46 -7.66
N LEU A 435 -33.79 -18.21 -7.68
CA LEU A 435 -33.79 -19.69 -7.70
C LEU A 435 -33.54 -20.27 -9.09
N THR A 436 -32.72 -19.59 -9.92
CA THR A 436 -32.36 -20.10 -11.24
C THR A 436 -31.23 -21.13 -11.13
N ILE A 437 -31.18 -22.09 -12.06
CA ILE A 437 -30.10 -23.09 -12.08
C ILE A 437 -28.70 -22.44 -12.09
N PRO A 438 -28.42 -21.39 -12.91
CA PRO A 438 -27.15 -20.67 -12.85
C PRO A 438 -26.84 -20.03 -11.50
N SER A 439 -27.83 -19.40 -10.85
CA SER A 439 -27.65 -18.79 -9.52
C SER A 439 -27.35 -19.83 -8.44
N HIS A 440 -28.03 -20.99 -8.48
CA HIS A 440 -27.74 -22.12 -7.59
C HIS A 440 -26.31 -22.66 -7.78
N MET A 441 -25.86 -22.82 -9.03
CA MET A 441 -24.50 -23.28 -9.33
C MET A 441 -23.43 -22.28 -8.86
N ASN A 442 -23.66 -20.97 -8.97
CA ASN A 442 -22.74 -19.97 -8.42
C ASN A 442 -22.63 -20.10 -6.90
N HIS A 443 -23.76 -20.18 -6.19
CA HIS A 443 -23.78 -20.34 -4.75
C HIS A 443 -23.11 -21.64 -4.26
N GLU A 444 -23.24 -22.74 -5.00
CA GLU A 444 -22.49 -23.97 -4.70
C GLU A 444 -20.99 -23.79 -4.92
N ALA A 445 -20.56 -23.15 -6.01
CA ALA A 445 -19.14 -22.86 -6.25
C ALA A 445 -18.54 -22.00 -5.10
N ASP A 446 -19.23 -20.93 -4.70
CA ASP A 446 -18.88 -20.05 -3.57
C ASP A 446 -18.79 -20.82 -2.25
N TYR A 447 -19.78 -21.67 -1.98
CA TYR A 447 -19.83 -22.52 -0.80
C TYR A 447 -18.64 -23.47 -0.75
N TYR A 448 -18.34 -24.18 -1.85
CA TYR A 448 -17.22 -25.12 -1.90
C TYR A 448 -15.85 -24.43 -1.86
N ALA A 449 -15.70 -23.25 -2.47
CA ALA A 449 -14.50 -22.42 -2.31
C ALA A 449 -14.26 -22.04 -0.84
N SER A 450 -15.30 -21.54 -0.18
CA SER A 450 -15.27 -21.08 1.21
C SER A 450 -15.07 -22.22 2.21
N ALA A 451 -15.71 -23.37 1.98
CA ALA A 451 -15.56 -24.56 2.81
C ALA A 451 -14.16 -25.18 2.70
N ALA A 452 -13.57 -25.21 1.50
CA ALA A 452 -12.25 -25.79 1.27
C ALA A 452 -11.10 -25.02 1.92
N GLN A 453 -11.26 -23.72 2.19
CA GLN A 453 -10.30 -22.95 2.99
C GLN A 453 -10.05 -23.59 4.37
N ARG A 454 -11.06 -24.23 4.95
CA ARG A 454 -10.97 -24.94 6.24
C ARG A 454 -10.29 -26.30 6.14
N MET A 455 -10.24 -26.89 4.95
CA MET A 455 -9.69 -28.24 4.72
C MET A 455 -8.19 -28.23 4.37
N GLY A 456 -7.61 -27.06 4.09
CA GLY A 456 -6.18 -26.82 4.18
C GLY A 456 -5.31 -27.73 3.31
N LYS A 457 -4.80 -28.84 3.87
CA LYS A 457 -3.82 -29.74 3.23
C LYS A 457 -4.44 -30.84 2.35
N SER A 458 -5.76 -31.07 2.40
CA SER A 458 -6.41 -32.14 1.60
C SER A 458 -6.91 -31.67 0.23
N VAL A 459 -6.88 -30.36 -0.06
CA VAL A 459 -7.34 -29.78 -1.32
C VAL A 459 -6.19 -29.81 -2.34
N PRO A 460 -6.39 -30.36 -3.55
CA PRO A 460 -5.34 -30.41 -4.58
C PRO A 460 -4.91 -29.00 -5.00
N GLU A 461 -3.62 -28.86 -5.30
CA GLU A 461 -3.03 -27.56 -5.66
C GLU A 461 -3.27 -27.21 -7.13
N ALA A 462 -3.58 -25.94 -7.37
CA ALA A 462 -3.82 -25.42 -8.70
C ALA A 462 -2.48 -25.19 -9.44
N PRO A 463 -2.33 -25.60 -10.71
CA PRO A 463 -1.10 -25.36 -11.46
C PRO A 463 -0.97 -23.88 -11.84
N VAL A 464 0.12 -23.25 -11.42
CA VAL A 464 0.42 -21.84 -11.71
C VAL A 464 0.77 -21.67 -13.19
N PRO A 465 0.18 -20.70 -13.93
CA PRO A 465 0.38 -20.49 -15.37
C PRO A 465 1.72 -19.82 -15.73
N MET A 466 2.84 -20.43 -15.34
CA MET A 466 4.21 -19.94 -15.56
C MET A 466 4.52 -19.62 -17.04
N PHE A 467 3.83 -20.27 -17.98
CA PHE A 467 3.97 -20.07 -19.43
C PHE A 467 3.37 -18.75 -19.95
N PHE A 468 2.51 -18.08 -19.17
CA PHE A 468 1.98 -16.74 -19.48
C PHE A 468 2.42 -15.68 -18.45
N MET A 469 3.40 -16.00 -17.60
CA MET A 469 4.05 -15.01 -16.74
C MET A 469 5.08 -14.18 -17.51
N ASP A 470 5.45 -13.01 -16.96
CA ASP A 470 6.57 -12.24 -17.51
C ASP A 470 7.89 -13.02 -17.37
N GLU A 471 8.80 -12.74 -18.30
CA GLU A 471 10.17 -13.27 -18.39
C GLU A 471 11.01 -13.08 -17.09
N TYR A 472 10.55 -12.22 -16.17
CA TYR A 472 11.19 -11.90 -14.89
C TYR A 472 10.21 -11.93 -13.69
N ALA A 473 9.28 -12.89 -13.66
CA ALA A 473 8.43 -13.13 -12.49
C ALA A 473 9.26 -13.53 -11.26
N PHE A 474 8.88 -13.03 -10.07
CA PHE A 474 9.58 -13.33 -8.82
C PHE A 474 9.20 -14.73 -8.29
N TYR A 475 10.14 -15.40 -7.63
CA TYR A 475 9.94 -16.71 -7.02
C TYR A 475 10.59 -16.79 -5.63
N SER A 476 9.92 -17.45 -4.68
CA SER A 476 10.44 -17.81 -3.36
C SER A 476 10.16 -19.28 -3.08
N SER A 477 11.14 -19.96 -2.47
CA SER A 477 11.03 -21.38 -2.09
C SER A 477 9.97 -21.66 -1.02
N ARG A 478 9.50 -20.62 -0.30
CA ARG A 478 8.40 -20.70 0.66
C ARG A 478 7.06 -20.30 0.04
N ASP A 479 7.07 -19.38 -0.92
CA ASP A 479 5.91 -18.56 -1.28
C ASP A 479 5.41 -18.77 -2.72
N GLY A 480 6.12 -19.56 -3.51
CA GLY A 480 5.78 -19.84 -4.91
C GLY A 480 6.19 -18.72 -5.86
N TRP A 481 5.49 -18.61 -6.99
CA TRP A 481 5.66 -17.53 -7.96
C TRP A 481 4.80 -16.33 -7.58
N ILE A 482 5.31 -15.12 -7.78
CA ILE A 482 4.74 -13.86 -7.30
C ILE A 482 4.53 -12.95 -8.51
N GLU A 483 3.33 -12.95 -9.09
CA GLU A 483 3.07 -12.27 -10.37
C GLU A 483 2.68 -10.79 -10.25
N SER A 484 1.80 -10.43 -9.32
CA SER A 484 1.12 -9.13 -9.35
C SER A 484 0.83 -8.64 -7.95
N ASN A 485 0.97 -7.32 -7.69
CA ASN A 485 0.87 -6.71 -6.34
C ASN A 485 2.20 -7.13 -5.58
N ILE A 486 3.03 -6.22 -4.99
CA ILE A 486 4.27 -6.51 -4.17
C ILE A 486 4.36 -5.61 -2.86
N CYS A 487 3.20 -5.26 -2.23
CA CYS A 487 2.99 -4.43 -1.01
C CYS A 487 1.81 -4.84 -0.01
N HIS A 488 1.77 -6.07 0.57
CA HIS A 488 0.84 -6.59 1.63
C HIS A 488 1.28 -7.86 2.46
N LEU A 489 1.34 -9.12 1.96
CA LEU A 489 2.09 -10.32 2.50
C LEU A 489 3.40 -10.02 3.21
N VAL A 490 4.51 -9.57 2.61
CA VAL A 490 5.72 -9.22 3.41
C VAL A 490 5.40 -8.17 4.50
N ASP A 491 4.42 -7.25 4.40
CA ASP A 491 3.87 -6.55 5.58
C ASP A 491 3.23 -7.54 6.58
N MET A 492 2.45 -8.53 6.13
CA MET A 492 1.90 -9.61 6.97
C MET A 492 2.95 -10.59 7.53
N MET A 493 4.05 -10.85 6.84
CA MET A 493 5.16 -11.72 7.25
C MET A 493 6.05 -10.96 8.22
N ILE A 494 6.33 -9.68 7.94
CA ILE A 494 6.95 -8.75 8.88
C ILE A 494 6.03 -8.68 10.10
N ALA A 495 4.76 -8.31 9.98
CA ALA A 495 3.83 -8.21 11.11
C ALA A 495 3.69 -9.51 11.91
N LYS A 496 3.65 -10.68 11.26
CA LYS A 496 3.61 -11.97 11.98
C LYS A 496 4.94 -12.27 12.66
N ASN A 497 6.06 -12.22 11.95
CA ASN A 497 7.39 -12.45 12.54
C ASN A 497 7.66 -11.44 13.67
N GLN A 498 7.25 -10.19 13.50
CA GLN A 498 7.34 -9.10 14.46
C GLN A 498 6.46 -9.37 15.68
N SER A 499 5.23 -9.85 15.51
CA SER A 499 4.40 -10.33 16.63
C SER A 499 5.10 -11.48 17.39
N ASP A 500 5.62 -12.47 16.67
CA ASP A 500 6.29 -13.65 17.24
C ASP A 500 7.65 -13.29 17.89
N ASP A 501 8.35 -12.26 17.42
CA ASP A 501 9.57 -11.70 18.00
C ASP A 501 9.24 -10.91 19.28
N ILE A 502 8.25 -10.01 19.26
CA ILE A 502 7.87 -9.24 20.46
C ILE A 502 7.31 -10.18 21.53
N ALA A 503 6.52 -11.19 21.17
CA ALA A 503 6.01 -12.18 22.14
C ALA A 503 7.14 -12.99 22.80
N ARG A 504 8.27 -13.22 22.10
CA ARG A 504 9.49 -13.82 22.69
C ARG A 504 10.25 -12.84 23.58
N GLU A 505 10.27 -11.56 23.25
CA GLU A 505 10.90 -10.49 24.07
C GLU A 505 10.08 -10.18 25.34
N HIS A 506 8.74 -10.22 25.26
CA HIS A 506 7.80 -9.74 26.29
C HIS A 506 6.55 -10.65 26.43
N PRO A 507 6.71 -11.92 26.87
CA PRO A 507 5.63 -12.92 26.84
C PRO A 507 4.37 -12.51 27.62
N GLU A 508 4.53 -12.05 28.87
CA GLU A 508 3.41 -11.62 29.72
C GLU A 508 2.57 -10.46 29.14
N GLN A 509 3.14 -9.67 28.23
CA GLN A 509 2.49 -8.50 27.64
C GLN A 509 1.87 -8.77 26.26
N MET A 510 2.40 -9.77 25.55
CA MET A 510 2.25 -9.91 24.10
C MET A 510 1.91 -11.31 23.61
N LEU A 511 1.99 -12.35 24.46
CA LEU A 511 1.63 -13.73 24.09
C LEU A 511 0.12 -13.90 23.96
N THR A 512 -0.42 -13.72 22.75
CA THR A 512 -1.86 -13.89 22.48
C THR A 512 -2.30 -15.35 22.34
N SER A 513 -1.39 -16.28 22.07
CA SER A 513 -1.70 -17.67 21.69
C SER A 513 -2.32 -18.55 22.79
N ILE A 514 -2.39 -18.05 24.03
CA ILE A 514 -3.03 -18.73 25.17
C ILE A 514 -4.37 -18.09 25.56
N TYR A 515 -4.71 -16.96 24.95
CA TYR A 515 -5.95 -16.21 25.18
C TYR A 515 -6.88 -16.37 23.97
N ASP A 516 -8.05 -15.76 24.03
CA ASP A 516 -8.96 -15.72 22.89
C ASP A 516 -8.31 -15.10 21.64
N LEU A 517 -8.61 -15.70 20.48
CA LEU A 517 -8.01 -15.34 19.19
C LEU A 517 -8.94 -14.50 18.30
N HIS A 518 -10.15 -14.15 18.74
CA HIS A 518 -11.04 -13.29 17.97
C HIS A 518 -10.40 -11.89 17.84
N PRO A 519 -10.51 -11.25 16.66
CA PRO A 519 -9.95 -9.92 16.47
C PRO A 519 -10.69 -8.90 17.35
N PRO A 520 -9.97 -7.97 18.01
CA PRO A 520 -10.60 -6.97 18.84
C PRO A 520 -11.42 -5.98 17.98
N PRO A 521 -12.51 -5.41 18.50
CA PRO A 521 -13.40 -4.57 17.73
C PRO A 521 -12.70 -3.29 17.23
N ASP A 522 -12.85 -2.95 15.94
CA ASP A 522 -12.15 -1.83 15.30
C ASP A 522 -12.41 -0.47 15.98
N PHE A 523 -13.69 -0.16 16.24
CA PHE A 523 -14.16 1.19 16.50
C PHE A 523 -13.37 1.98 17.58
N PRO A 524 -13.03 1.43 18.76
CA PRO A 524 -12.26 2.14 19.78
C PRO A 524 -10.84 2.52 19.36
N TYR A 525 -10.24 1.76 18.44
CA TYR A 525 -8.86 1.90 17.98
C TYR A 525 -8.74 2.69 16.68
N THR A 526 -9.79 2.67 15.85
CA THR A 526 -9.76 3.22 14.49
C THR A 526 -10.61 4.48 14.32
N HIS A 527 -11.69 4.64 15.10
CA HIS A 527 -12.74 5.63 14.86
C HIS A 527 -13.11 6.50 16.07
N ALA A 528 -12.96 6.02 17.30
CA ALA A 528 -13.44 6.73 18.48
C ALA A 528 -12.76 8.10 18.71
N TYR A 529 -13.57 9.14 18.94
CA TYR A 529 -13.09 10.51 19.18
C TYR A 529 -12.42 10.70 20.55
N SER A 530 -12.70 9.84 21.53
CA SER A 530 -12.10 9.85 22.88
C SER A 530 -11.16 8.66 23.11
N ALA A 531 -10.29 8.38 22.14
CA ALA A 531 -9.37 7.22 22.17
C ALA A 531 -8.22 7.31 23.21
N TYR A 532 -8.41 7.98 24.34
CA TYR A 532 -7.44 7.95 25.46
C TYR A 532 -7.24 6.51 25.94
N SER A 533 -8.29 5.71 26.03
CA SER A 533 -8.20 4.30 26.42
C SER A 533 -7.26 3.50 25.53
N ALA A 534 -7.30 3.68 24.21
CA ALA A 534 -6.38 3.04 23.27
C ALA A 534 -4.92 3.47 23.52
N THR A 535 -4.69 4.73 23.90
CA THR A 535 -3.36 5.21 24.35
C THR A 535 -2.91 4.52 25.64
N VAL A 536 -3.76 4.40 26.68
CA VAL A 536 -3.42 3.67 27.92
C VAL A 536 -2.95 2.26 27.57
N GLN A 537 -3.74 1.61 26.72
CA GLN A 537 -3.58 0.25 26.28
C GLN A 537 -2.28 -0.01 25.48
N LEU A 538 -1.93 0.85 24.52
CA LEU A 538 -0.63 0.84 23.84
C LEU A 538 0.54 0.89 24.82
N TYR A 539 0.47 1.80 25.80
CA TYR A 539 1.55 2.02 26.75
C TYR A 539 1.63 0.88 27.78
N ALA A 540 0.50 0.23 28.07
CA ALA A 540 0.44 -0.98 28.89
C ALA A 540 1.19 -2.15 28.22
N ARG A 541 0.82 -2.49 26.98
CA ARG A 541 1.48 -3.55 26.19
C ARG A 541 2.95 -3.24 25.87
N SER A 542 3.34 -1.97 25.88
CA SER A 542 4.73 -1.54 25.74
C SER A 542 5.55 -1.61 27.03
N GLY A 543 4.94 -1.89 28.19
CA GLY A 543 5.59 -1.75 29.51
C GLY A 543 6.02 -0.32 29.84
N GLN A 544 5.38 0.71 29.25
CA GLN A 544 5.76 2.12 29.36
C GLN A 544 4.70 2.99 30.07
N LEU A 545 3.69 2.40 30.71
CA LEU A 545 2.79 3.18 31.58
C LEU A 545 3.60 3.84 32.71
N PRO A 546 3.42 5.15 32.98
CA PRO A 546 4.11 5.85 34.06
C PRO A 546 3.50 5.57 35.46
N VAL A 547 3.50 4.29 35.84
CA VAL A 547 3.25 3.80 37.21
C VAL A 547 4.52 3.90 38.06
N ALA A 548 4.44 3.78 39.40
CA ALA A 548 5.60 4.04 40.26
C ALA A 548 6.76 3.08 39.95
N ALA A 549 6.49 1.78 39.75
CA ALA A 549 7.50 0.80 39.34
C ALA A 549 8.27 1.21 38.08
N THR A 550 7.57 1.70 37.04
CA THR A 550 8.20 2.20 35.81
C THR A 550 8.99 3.49 36.05
N LEU A 551 8.48 4.40 36.88
CA LEU A 551 9.14 5.67 37.20
C LEU A 551 10.41 5.45 38.04
N HIS A 552 10.36 4.58 39.05
CA HIS A 552 11.48 4.18 39.90
C HIS A 552 12.58 3.48 39.08
N LYS A 553 12.22 2.47 38.28
CA LYS A 553 13.12 1.79 37.32
C LYS A 553 13.79 2.73 36.31
N ARG A 554 13.22 3.92 36.08
CA ARG A 554 13.74 4.98 35.19
C ARG A 554 14.38 6.16 35.95
N GLY A 555 14.60 6.04 37.26
CA GLY A 555 15.21 7.06 38.11
C GLY A 555 14.45 8.39 38.13
N LYS A 556 13.10 8.33 38.19
CA LYS A 556 12.22 9.52 38.23
C LYS A 556 11.62 9.79 39.60
N ILE A 557 11.58 8.78 40.46
CA ILE A 557 11.13 8.78 41.85
C ILE A 557 11.98 7.77 42.62
N ASP A 558 11.98 7.85 43.95
CA ASP A 558 12.88 7.07 44.82
C ASP A 558 12.23 5.81 45.43
N ASP A 559 10.93 5.60 45.20
CA ASP A 559 10.11 4.50 45.74
C ASP A 559 9.14 4.01 44.66
N ASP A 560 8.83 2.70 44.65
CA ASP A 560 7.83 2.08 43.78
C ASP A 560 6.58 1.57 44.51
N GLY A 561 6.46 1.79 45.83
CA GLY A 561 5.25 1.50 46.60
C GLY A 561 3.98 2.21 46.10
N CYS A 562 2.82 1.60 46.36
CA CYS A 562 1.52 2.13 45.96
C CYS A 562 1.18 3.47 46.66
N ARG A 563 1.09 4.54 45.87
CA ARG A 563 0.84 5.92 46.34
C ARG A 563 -0.57 6.14 46.89
N PHE A 564 -1.46 5.14 46.81
CA PHE A 564 -2.74 5.12 47.50
C PHE A 564 -2.72 4.38 48.84
N GLY A 565 -1.54 3.99 49.34
CA GLY A 565 -1.38 3.32 50.64
C GLY A 565 -1.74 1.84 50.64
N CYS A 566 -1.52 1.14 49.52
CA CYS A 566 -1.55 -0.33 49.52
C CYS A 566 -0.15 -0.88 49.85
N ASP A 567 -0.10 -2.01 50.55
CA ASP A 567 1.13 -2.74 50.86
C ASP A 567 1.54 -3.60 49.65
N ALA A 568 1.91 -2.94 48.55
CA ALA A 568 2.25 -3.54 47.26
C ALA A 568 3.05 -2.56 46.38
N VAL A 569 3.82 -3.10 45.45
CA VAL A 569 4.48 -2.34 44.38
C VAL A 569 3.43 -1.79 43.42
N GLU A 570 3.57 -0.54 43.02
CA GLU A 570 2.69 0.15 42.08
C GLU A 570 3.13 -0.12 40.63
N ASP A 571 2.91 -1.34 40.17
CA ASP A 571 2.96 -1.68 38.76
C ASP A 571 1.59 -1.52 38.06
N ALA A 572 1.53 -1.84 36.78
CA ALA A 572 0.28 -1.74 36.02
C ALA A 572 -0.78 -2.75 36.52
N HIS A 573 -0.35 -3.97 36.83
CA HIS A 573 -1.21 -5.05 37.30
C HIS A 573 -1.89 -4.65 38.62
N HIS A 574 -1.11 -4.17 39.59
CA HIS A 574 -1.64 -3.65 40.84
C HIS A 574 -2.67 -2.53 40.60
N ILE A 575 -2.35 -1.51 39.82
CA ILE A 575 -3.27 -0.38 39.56
C ILE A 575 -4.60 -0.83 38.95
N PHE A 576 -4.57 -1.73 37.95
CA PHE A 576 -5.79 -2.16 37.26
C PHE A 576 -6.59 -3.23 38.01
N VAL A 577 -5.94 -4.17 38.67
CA VAL A 577 -6.56 -5.41 39.20
C VAL A 577 -6.71 -5.41 40.71
N GLU A 578 -5.76 -4.89 41.48
CA GLU A 578 -5.67 -5.14 42.92
C GLU A 578 -5.83 -3.89 43.80
N CYS A 579 -5.50 -2.72 43.27
CA CYS A 579 -5.45 -1.47 44.01
C CYS A 579 -6.82 -1.14 44.62
N ARG A 580 -6.88 -1.04 45.95
CA ARG A 580 -8.13 -0.85 46.72
C ARG A 580 -8.90 0.39 46.27
N LYS A 581 -8.19 1.43 45.81
CA LYS A 581 -8.75 2.69 45.28
C LYS A 581 -9.73 2.49 44.12
N TYR A 582 -9.57 1.44 43.31
CA TYR A 582 -10.37 1.18 42.11
C TYR A 582 -11.30 -0.04 42.24
N GLN A 583 -11.44 -0.61 43.45
CA GLN A 583 -12.24 -1.82 43.67
C GLN A 583 -13.72 -1.64 43.31
N GLU A 584 -14.33 -0.52 43.70
CA GLU A 584 -15.73 -0.21 43.38
C GLU A 584 -15.98 -0.14 41.87
N TRP A 585 -15.00 0.34 41.10
CA TRP A 585 -15.11 0.48 39.65
C TRP A 585 -15.03 -0.87 38.95
N ARG A 586 -14.16 -1.77 39.43
CA ARG A 586 -14.13 -3.17 38.98
C ARG A 586 -15.45 -3.88 39.29
N VAL A 587 -15.94 -3.81 40.54
CA VAL A 587 -17.20 -4.45 40.95
C VAL A 587 -18.36 -3.98 40.07
N LYS A 588 -18.54 -2.66 39.91
CA LYS A 588 -19.58 -2.11 39.06
C LYS A 588 -19.45 -2.53 37.59
N ALA A 589 -18.22 -2.56 37.06
CA ALA A 589 -17.98 -3.00 35.69
C ALA A 589 -18.29 -4.50 35.49
N THR A 590 -17.98 -5.35 36.49
CA THR A 590 -18.37 -6.77 36.51
C THR A 590 -19.90 -6.91 36.53
N GLU A 591 -20.61 -6.18 37.40
CA GLU A 591 -22.07 -6.21 37.48
C GLU A 591 -22.74 -5.79 36.16
N GLU A 592 -22.31 -4.69 35.56
CA GLU A 592 -22.79 -4.22 34.25
C GLU A 592 -22.53 -5.24 33.13
N LEU A 593 -21.36 -5.90 33.16
CA LEU A 593 -20.95 -6.89 32.16
C LEU A 593 -21.72 -8.20 32.32
N MET A 594 -21.88 -8.72 33.54
CA MET A 594 -22.68 -9.91 33.83
C MET A 594 -24.15 -9.70 33.47
N MET A 595 -24.73 -8.54 33.80
CA MET A 595 -26.12 -8.20 33.43
C MET A 595 -26.32 -8.22 31.90
N LYS A 596 -25.44 -7.54 31.15
CA LYS A 596 -25.46 -7.55 29.68
C LYS A 596 -25.27 -8.95 29.09
N THR A 597 -24.34 -9.72 29.65
CA THR A 597 -24.03 -11.08 29.19
C THR A 597 -25.25 -11.97 29.36
N LYS A 598 -25.88 -11.95 30.55
CA LYS A 598 -27.12 -12.68 30.82
C LYS A 598 -28.25 -12.29 29.87
N MET A 599 -28.54 -10.98 29.72
CA MET A 599 -29.58 -10.52 28.81
C MET A 599 -29.39 -11.02 27.37
N LYS A 600 -28.14 -11.01 26.86
CA LYS A 600 -27.84 -11.53 25.50
C LYS A 600 -27.96 -13.05 25.40
N LEU A 601 -27.63 -13.80 26.45
CA LEU A 601 -27.81 -15.25 26.48
C LEU A 601 -29.31 -15.60 26.45
N ASP A 602 -30.10 -14.94 27.32
CA ASP A 602 -31.56 -15.08 27.38
C ASP A 602 -32.22 -14.71 26.03
N GLU A 603 -31.79 -13.60 25.38
CA GLU A 603 -32.25 -13.19 24.03
C GLU A 603 -31.91 -14.19 22.91
N LYS A 604 -30.89 -15.04 23.12
CA LYS A 604 -30.39 -15.99 22.12
C LYS A 604 -30.88 -17.43 22.34
N GLY A 605 -31.56 -17.71 23.45
CA GLY A 605 -32.11 -19.04 23.75
C GLY A 605 -31.03 -20.11 23.91
N VAL A 606 -29.86 -19.72 24.45
CA VAL A 606 -28.73 -20.63 24.70
C VAL A 606 -29.08 -21.60 25.83
N GLU A 607 -28.57 -22.82 25.81
CA GLU A 607 -28.80 -23.79 26.90
C GLU A 607 -28.22 -23.30 28.24
N GLU A 608 -28.94 -23.60 29.32
CA GLU A 608 -28.64 -23.10 30.68
C GLU A 608 -27.25 -23.55 31.18
N ALA A 609 -26.75 -24.72 30.75
CA ALA A 609 -25.39 -25.17 31.05
C ALA A 609 -24.29 -24.31 30.39
N ALA A 610 -24.57 -23.75 29.20
CA ALA A 610 -23.66 -22.84 28.52
C ALA A 610 -23.74 -21.40 29.06
N HIS A 611 -24.77 -21.06 29.85
CA HIS A 611 -24.79 -19.79 30.58
C HIS A 611 -23.67 -19.73 31.64
N GLU A 612 -23.37 -20.85 32.32
CA GLU A 612 -22.41 -20.84 33.44
C GLU A 612 -20.99 -20.47 32.99
N GLY A 613 -20.47 -21.05 31.90
CA GLY A 613 -19.12 -20.77 31.41
C GLY A 613 -18.91 -19.31 30.99
N LEU A 614 -19.84 -18.76 30.21
CA LEU A 614 -19.75 -17.37 29.75
C LEU A 614 -20.03 -16.35 30.86
N LEU A 615 -20.91 -16.66 31.82
CA LEU A 615 -21.11 -15.82 33.00
C LEU A 615 -19.93 -15.91 33.98
N ALA A 616 -19.23 -17.05 34.07
CA ALA A 616 -17.98 -17.17 34.82
C ALA A 616 -16.88 -16.30 34.21
N ALA A 617 -16.72 -16.29 32.89
CA ALA A 617 -15.79 -15.37 32.20
C ALA A 617 -16.15 -13.89 32.38
N ALA A 618 -17.44 -13.53 32.27
CA ALA A 618 -17.90 -12.18 32.56
C ALA A 618 -17.62 -11.75 34.01
N LYS A 619 -17.72 -12.70 34.96
CA LYS A 619 -17.47 -12.48 36.40
C LYS A 619 -15.97 -12.32 36.70
N SER A 620 -15.13 -13.17 36.12
CA SER A 620 -13.66 -13.17 36.31
C SER A 620 -12.94 -12.12 35.46
N MET A 621 -13.62 -11.39 34.59
CA MET A 621 -13.00 -10.46 33.66
C MET A 621 -12.10 -9.40 34.34
N PHE A 622 -12.47 -8.94 35.55
CA PHE A 622 -11.75 -7.89 36.29
C PHE A 622 -11.13 -8.37 37.62
N THR A 623 -11.10 -9.68 37.87
CA THR A 623 -10.55 -10.27 39.10
C THR A 623 -9.73 -11.52 38.79
N HIS A 624 -8.84 -11.91 39.70
CA HIS A 624 -8.12 -13.19 39.58
C HIS A 624 -9.08 -14.37 39.59
N ASP A 625 -8.80 -15.38 38.76
CA ASP A 625 -9.56 -16.63 38.70
C ASP A 625 -8.65 -17.74 38.17
N ASP A 626 -8.38 -18.73 39.04
CA ASP A 626 -7.50 -19.87 38.79
C ASP A 626 -8.03 -20.86 37.74
N THR A 627 -9.30 -20.75 37.35
CA THR A 627 -9.99 -21.69 36.44
C THR A 627 -10.24 -21.09 35.06
N ILE A 628 -10.52 -19.79 34.98
CA ILE A 628 -10.86 -19.12 33.72
C ILE A 628 -9.63 -18.49 33.03
N TRP A 629 -8.65 -17.99 33.79
CA TRP A 629 -7.49 -17.32 33.19
C TRP A 629 -6.31 -18.31 33.00
N PRO A 630 -5.72 -18.42 31.79
CA PRO A 630 -4.61 -19.33 31.50
C PRO A 630 -3.39 -19.17 32.42
N LEU A 631 -3.13 -17.92 32.84
CA LEU A 631 -2.06 -17.56 33.79
C LEU A 631 -2.61 -17.22 35.18
N LYS A 632 -3.84 -17.63 35.52
CA LYS A 632 -4.57 -17.37 36.78
C LYS A 632 -4.88 -15.91 37.11
N HIS A 633 -4.36 -14.98 36.31
CA HIS A 633 -4.46 -13.54 36.51
C HIS A 633 -5.16 -12.88 35.33
N THR A 634 -6.01 -11.88 35.61
CA THR A 634 -6.63 -11.07 34.55
C THR A 634 -5.64 -10.06 33.97
N PHE A 635 -5.56 -10.03 32.65
CA PHE A 635 -4.76 -9.07 31.89
C PHE A 635 -5.61 -8.19 30.97
N TYR A 636 -6.85 -7.87 31.38
CA TYR A 636 -7.81 -7.08 30.59
C TYR A 636 -7.26 -5.73 30.08
N TYR A 637 -6.37 -5.11 30.85
CA TYR A 637 -5.72 -3.84 30.51
C TYR A 637 -4.67 -3.98 29.37
N LEU A 638 -4.28 -5.21 29.03
CA LEU A 638 -3.38 -5.61 27.94
C LEU A 638 -4.11 -6.17 26.71
N TRP A 639 -5.44 -6.11 26.68
CA TRP A 639 -6.34 -6.57 25.60
C TRP A 639 -6.67 -8.06 25.63
N HIS A 640 -6.12 -8.79 26.60
CA HIS A 640 -6.41 -10.19 26.77
C HIS A 640 -7.82 -10.38 27.36
N ILE A 641 -8.55 -11.35 26.82
CA ILE A 641 -9.80 -11.88 27.36
C ILE A 641 -9.63 -13.41 27.52
N PRO A 642 -10.40 -14.08 28.39
CA PRO A 642 -10.34 -15.54 28.53
C PRO A 642 -10.68 -16.23 27.21
N ALA A 643 -10.06 -17.38 26.91
CA ALA A 643 -10.40 -18.17 25.72
C ALA A 643 -11.86 -18.62 25.79
N LEU A 644 -12.69 -18.20 24.83
CA LEU A 644 -14.14 -18.43 24.89
C LEU A 644 -14.57 -19.76 24.26
N ASP A 645 -13.75 -20.33 23.37
CA ASP A 645 -14.04 -21.59 22.65
C ASP A 645 -14.26 -22.77 23.62
N ASP A 646 -13.44 -22.85 24.68
CA ASP A 646 -13.54 -23.90 25.71
C ASP A 646 -14.73 -23.70 26.66
N LEU A 647 -15.33 -22.50 26.68
CA LEU A 647 -16.40 -22.11 27.60
C LEU A 647 -17.80 -22.18 26.98
N LEU A 648 -17.91 -22.32 25.65
CA LEU A 648 -19.17 -22.48 24.94
C LEU A 648 -19.12 -23.74 24.06
N PRO A 649 -19.73 -24.86 24.49
CA PRO A 649 -19.76 -26.10 23.71
C PRO A 649 -20.33 -25.89 22.30
N ALA A 650 -19.73 -26.52 21.29
CA ALA A 650 -20.13 -26.37 19.89
C ALA A 650 -21.57 -26.84 19.59
N ASN A 651 -22.17 -27.64 20.49
CA ASN A 651 -23.57 -28.09 20.42
C ASN A 651 -24.56 -27.14 21.13
N ALA A 652 -24.11 -26.06 21.79
CA ALA A 652 -24.97 -25.14 22.53
C ALA A 652 -25.79 -24.19 21.63
N VAL A 653 -25.62 -24.27 20.29
CA VAL A 653 -26.31 -23.44 19.30
C VAL A 653 -26.55 -24.27 18.03
N ASP A 654 -27.71 -24.13 17.38
CA ASP A 654 -28.16 -24.93 16.23
C ASP A 654 -27.19 -25.05 15.05
N ASN A 655 -26.28 -24.09 14.86
CA ASN A 655 -25.29 -24.13 13.80
C ASN A 655 -23.99 -23.39 14.14
N ALA A 656 -22.89 -23.85 13.54
CA ALA A 656 -21.55 -23.32 13.77
C ALA A 656 -21.37 -21.83 13.41
N VAL A 657 -22.15 -21.28 12.48
CA VAL A 657 -22.08 -19.84 12.13
C VAL A 657 -22.73 -18.98 13.21
N SER A 658 -23.81 -19.46 13.83
CA SER A 658 -24.43 -18.80 14.98
C SER A 658 -23.55 -18.89 16.23
N HIS A 659 -22.86 -20.02 16.45
CA HIS A 659 -21.87 -20.20 17.53
C HIS A 659 -20.69 -19.21 17.40
N GLU A 660 -20.02 -19.18 16.25
CA GLU A 660 -18.96 -18.20 15.92
C GLU A 660 -19.41 -16.74 16.09
N ARG A 661 -20.60 -16.39 15.58
CA ARG A 661 -21.16 -15.04 15.75
C ARG A 661 -21.42 -14.70 17.22
N LEU A 662 -21.84 -15.68 18.02
CA LEU A 662 -22.13 -15.51 19.43
C LEU A 662 -20.83 -15.29 20.22
N LEU A 663 -19.80 -16.09 19.96
CA LEU A 663 -18.45 -15.93 20.52
C LEU A 663 -17.86 -14.56 20.17
N TYR A 664 -17.85 -14.19 18.89
CA TYR A 664 -17.36 -12.88 18.44
C TYR A 664 -18.12 -11.71 19.11
N HIS A 665 -19.43 -11.84 19.32
CA HIS A 665 -20.23 -10.84 20.05
C HIS A 665 -19.87 -10.75 21.53
N PHE A 666 -19.57 -11.86 22.20
CA PHE A 666 -19.12 -11.85 23.59
C PHE A 666 -17.70 -11.32 23.72
N ALA A 667 -16.76 -11.77 22.88
CA ALA A 667 -15.41 -11.23 22.78
C ALA A 667 -15.44 -9.70 22.61
N THR A 668 -16.26 -9.20 21.70
CA THR A 668 -16.49 -7.76 21.49
C THR A 668 -16.96 -7.03 22.75
N GLU A 669 -17.96 -7.55 23.50
CA GLU A 669 -18.46 -6.87 24.71
C GLU A 669 -17.44 -6.92 25.87
N LEU A 670 -16.78 -8.06 26.09
CA LEU A 670 -15.70 -8.21 27.07
C LEU A 670 -14.60 -7.18 26.79
N HIS A 671 -14.17 -7.09 25.53
CA HIS A 671 -13.14 -6.17 25.07
C HIS A 671 -13.55 -4.70 25.23
N LEU A 672 -14.78 -4.35 24.85
CA LEU A 672 -15.33 -3.00 24.99
C LEU A 672 -15.42 -2.56 26.44
N LYS A 673 -15.76 -3.46 27.38
CA LYS A 673 -15.76 -3.15 28.81
C LYS A 673 -14.34 -3.07 29.38
N ALA A 674 -13.43 -3.94 28.95
CA ALA A 674 -12.02 -3.89 29.34
C ALA A 674 -11.34 -2.56 28.97
N ILE A 675 -11.45 -2.12 27.71
CA ILE A 675 -10.88 -0.85 27.26
C ILE A 675 -11.52 0.37 27.97
N GLN A 676 -12.83 0.33 28.23
CA GLN A 676 -13.52 1.41 28.96
C GLN A 676 -12.99 1.53 30.39
N LEU A 677 -12.95 0.41 31.14
CA LEU A 677 -12.50 0.41 32.53
C LEU A 677 -11.02 0.80 32.66
N ALA A 678 -10.14 0.24 31.82
CA ALA A 678 -8.71 0.57 31.84
C ALA A 678 -8.46 2.07 31.55
N GLY A 679 -9.17 2.63 30.57
CA GLY A 679 -9.10 4.06 30.25
C GLY A 679 -9.64 4.96 31.37
N GLN A 680 -10.72 4.55 32.05
CA GLN A 680 -11.26 5.25 33.21
C GLN A 680 -10.28 5.25 34.38
N ILE A 681 -9.83 4.06 34.83
CA ILE A 681 -8.91 3.89 35.97
C ILE A 681 -7.64 4.71 35.74
N PHE A 682 -6.99 4.55 34.58
CA PHE A 682 -5.72 5.24 34.33
C PHE A 682 -5.90 6.75 34.12
N GLY A 683 -7.06 7.17 33.58
CA GLY A 683 -7.41 8.58 33.45
C GLY A 683 -7.63 9.25 34.81
N ASP A 684 -8.20 8.54 35.79
CA ASP A 684 -8.31 9.03 37.16
C ASP A 684 -6.97 9.05 37.89
N TYR A 685 -6.23 7.95 37.79
CA TYR A 685 -4.88 7.81 38.30
C TYR A 685 -3.97 8.97 37.87
N GLN A 686 -3.95 9.34 36.58
CA GLN A 686 -3.18 10.49 36.12
C GLN A 686 -3.61 11.82 36.75
N ARG A 687 -4.91 12.01 37.05
CA ARG A 687 -5.41 13.22 37.74
C ARG A 687 -4.96 13.26 39.20
N GLU A 688 -5.03 12.14 39.92
CA GLU A 688 -4.57 12.08 41.31
C GLU A 688 -3.05 12.27 41.41
N MET A 689 -2.27 11.65 40.54
CA MET A 689 -0.81 11.85 40.51
C MET A 689 -0.42 13.30 40.17
N ALA A 690 -1.20 13.99 39.32
CA ALA A 690 -1.00 15.40 39.04
C ALA A 690 -1.32 16.30 40.25
N LYS A 691 -2.35 15.98 41.05
CA LYS A 691 -2.67 16.70 42.30
C LYS A 691 -1.56 16.54 43.36
N MET A 692 -0.96 15.35 43.43
CA MET A 692 0.09 15.01 44.41
C MET A 692 1.47 15.66 44.11
N ASN A 693 1.59 16.49 43.06
CA ASN A 693 2.85 17.10 42.62
C ASN A 693 4.01 16.10 42.37
N VAL A 694 3.70 14.81 42.17
CA VAL A 694 4.72 13.83 41.79
C VAL A 694 5.25 14.22 40.40
N PRO A 695 6.57 14.44 40.22
CA PRO A 695 7.07 15.21 39.08
C PRO A 695 7.02 14.43 37.76
N MET A 696 5.87 14.45 37.09
CA MET A 696 5.84 14.34 35.63
C MET A 696 6.57 15.55 35.05
N LYS A 697 7.89 15.40 34.81
CA LYS A 697 8.71 16.37 34.08
C LYS A 697 8.31 16.43 32.59
N THR A 698 7.10 16.92 32.30
CA THR A 698 6.74 17.41 30.97
C THR A 698 7.62 18.62 30.68
N ARG A 699 8.44 18.56 29.63
CA ARG A 699 9.31 19.67 29.23
C ARG A 699 8.50 20.94 29.02
N GLY A 700 9.03 22.06 29.52
CA GLY A 700 8.33 23.34 29.52
C GLY A 700 8.07 23.89 28.12
N LYS A 701 7.13 24.84 28.07
CA LYS A 701 6.79 25.64 26.88
C LYS A 701 8.05 26.12 26.15
N LYS A 702 8.13 25.82 24.86
CA LYS A 702 8.78 26.63 23.82
C LYS A 702 7.83 26.72 22.64
#